data_AF-A0A9E0BQU9-F1
#
_entry.id   AF-A0A9E0BQU9-F1
#
_cell.length_a   1.000
_cell.length_b   1.000
_cell.length_c   1.000
_cell.angle_alpha   90.00
_cell.angle_beta   90.00
_cell.angle_gamma   90.00
#
_symmetry.space_group_name_H-M   'P 1'
#
loop_
_entity.id
_entity.type
_entity.pdbx_description
1 polymer ?
#
loop_
_entity_poly.entity_id
_entity_poly.type
_entity_poly.pdbx_seq_one_letter_code
_entity_poly.pdbx_strand_id
1 'polypeptide(L)'
;MSLFLRLLGEEHKGAGLEAAIRSVAAGELDGRVFVVEPDSFEQVPGAPFAYWVSEATRRVFQALPAFEQGDRYARRGPSTCDDFRYLRLWFEAPAEREHGLGLWCDFSKGGAYSPFYSEIHLLVEWEPRRRTFFGFFGRPGRLIEKPESLDYFFRPGLTWPRRTQSGLALRAMPAGCIFADKGPAAFVEGDDPTGLLALLAVTNSATFRRLVELQMAFGSYEVGVIQRTPVPDLSQSDTDRLAALARSVWSLKRNLDTATLTSHAFVLPALLQADGADLGTRVAAQVERVQRTAQASAEIQAEIDARCFDLYGFSAADRAAALGTASGLEAALLGADEEVQCDPADADGDSEGAAGCDPQTLGAELVDWLVGVAFGRFDVRLATYESFPPDDPEPFDPLPVCPPGMLQGDDGLPLSAEHGRRLRTEGRYPLDIAWDGILVDDPEHPLDIEQRVQDVLALIWGDRTDAIQQEACELLGVPTLRDWFRRSAGFFADHLKRYSKSRRQAPIYWPLSTPGGRYSLWLCYHRFSKDSLYRALELVQEKVNYEERKLLRLTADAGGTPGAAERTALADQESLMTELRTLQAELARVAPLWNPNLNDGVILNYGPLWRMIGHTPWQKSVKEKWDALVAGQYDWAHLAMHLWPERVVPQCATDRSLAIAHGLEAVFWKEGDNGKWMALTVAQAEVDRLIAERTSAAVKDALKSLLDAPAPVTGRGGGRKSSGRAPVRRAPTVPRSDNAGPGSSPATGSVAPDPVMLDAVKQAIAAAAGGTSKSE
;
A
#
# COMPACT_ATOMS: atom_id res chain seq x y z
N MET A 1 39.51 -27.50 22.08
CA MET A 1 39.29 -26.07 21.75
C MET A 1 39.77 -25.77 20.34
N SER A 2 39.00 -25.01 19.58
CA SER A 2 39.34 -24.50 18.24
C SER A 2 39.49 -22.97 18.27
N LEU A 3 40.43 -22.45 17.48
CA LEU A 3 40.68 -21.00 17.34
C LEU A 3 39.90 -20.45 16.14
N PHE A 4 39.16 -19.37 16.35
CA PHE A 4 38.41 -18.68 15.32
C PHE A 4 38.75 -17.18 15.30
N LEU A 5 38.89 -16.61 14.11
CA LEU A 5 39.32 -15.21 13.90
C LEU A 5 38.25 -14.45 13.10
N ARG A 6 37.70 -13.37 13.67
CA ARG A 6 36.67 -12.55 13.02
C ARG A 6 37.28 -11.32 12.36
N LEU A 7 37.17 -11.26 11.03
CA LEU A 7 37.70 -10.15 10.20
C LEU A 7 36.62 -9.50 9.32
N LEU A 8 35.34 -9.73 9.62
CA LEU A 8 34.21 -9.27 8.79
C LEU A 8 34.06 -7.75 8.79
N GLY A 9 34.47 -7.06 9.86
CA GLY A 9 34.45 -5.60 9.98
C GLY A 9 35.78 -4.92 9.65
N GLU A 10 36.78 -5.65 9.16
CA GLU A 10 38.11 -5.10 8.83
C GLU A 10 38.15 -4.66 7.36
N GLU A 11 38.47 -3.39 7.12
CA GLU A 11 38.76 -2.89 5.76
C GLU A 11 39.98 -3.60 5.16
N HIS A 12 40.97 -3.91 5.98
CA HIS A 12 42.22 -4.56 5.57
C HIS A 12 42.41 -5.92 6.26
N LYS A 13 41.62 -6.90 5.82
CA LYS A 13 41.57 -8.26 6.38
C LYS A 13 42.94 -8.93 6.56
N GLY A 14 43.90 -8.70 5.65
CA GLY A 14 45.25 -9.26 5.77
C GLY A 14 46.04 -8.73 6.97
N ALA A 15 46.00 -7.40 7.18
CA ALA A 15 46.63 -6.76 8.33
C ALA A 15 45.91 -7.10 9.64
N GLY A 16 44.56 -7.13 9.61
CA GLY A 16 43.75 -7.56 10.76
C GLY A 16 44.02 -9.02 11.16
N LEU A 17 44.19 -9.91 10.18
CA LEU A 17 44.55 -11.31 10.43
C LEU A 17 45.93 -11.42 11.09
N GLU A 18 46.93 -10.72 10.53
CA GLU A 18 48.29 -10.73 11.05
C GLU A 18 48.35 -10.18 12.49
N ALA A 19 47.62 -9.09 12.76
CA ALA A 19 47.49 -8.53 14.11
C ALA A 19 46.84 -9.52 15.08
N ALA A 20 45.75 -10.18 14.67
CA ALA A 20 45.05 -11.16 15.51
C ALA A 20 45.93 -12.39 15.80
N ILE A 21 46.70 -12.88 14.81
CA ILE A 21 47.66 -13.98 15.00
C ILE A 21 48.80 -13.56 15.95
N ARG A 22 49.34 -12.34 15.80
CA ARG A 22 50.38 -11.83 16.69
C ARG A 22 49.88 -11.67 18.12
N SER A 23 48.64 -11.21 18.30
CA SER A 23 47.97 -11.14 19.61
C SER A 23 47.90 -12.52 20.26
N VAL A 24 47.42 -13.53 19.52
CA VAL A 24 47.36 -14.92 19.99
C VAL A 24 48.76 -15.44 20.37
N ALA A 25 49.77 -15.17 19.54
CA ALA A 25 51.15 -15.58 19.79
C ALA A 25 51.76 -14.88 21.03
N ALA A 26 51.30 -13.68 21.37
CA ALA A 26 51.68 -12.95 22.56
C ALA A 26 50.90 -13.37 23.82
N GLY A 27 49.93 -14.28 23.70
CA GLY A 27 49.05 -14.69 24.81
C GLY A 27 47.92 -13.70 25.11
N GLU A 28 47.66 -12.76 24.21
CA GLU A 28 46.62 -11.74 24.34
C GLU A 28 45.42 -12.11 23.47
N LEU A 29 44.21 -12.04 24.03
CA LEU A 29 42.96 -12.22 23.29
C LEU A 29 42.39 -10.86 22.89
N ASP A 30 42.71 -10.44 21.68
CA ASP A 30 42.02 -9.36 20.98
C ASP A 30 40.52 -9.69 20.82
N GLY A 31 39.63 -8.69 20.80
CA GLY A 31 38.20 -8.85 20.53
C GLY A 31 37.85 -9.51 19.18
N ARG A 32 38.84 -9.75 18.31
CA ARG A 32 38.74 -10.50 17.04
C ARG A 32 39.05 -11.99 17.19
N VAL A 33 39.59 -12.44 18.32
CA VAL A 33 40.07 -13.80 18.57
C VAL A 33 39.11 -14.53 19.50
N PHE A 34 38.66 -15.70 19.08
CA PHE A 34 37.70 -16.51 19.84
C PHE A 34 38.24 -17.94 19.98
N VAL A 35 38.27 -18.45 21.21
CA VAL A 35 38.67 -19.82 21.51
C VAL A 35 37.45 -20.58 22.02
N VAL A 36 36.97 -21.58 21.26
CA VAL A 36 35.67 -22.23 21.50
C VAL A 36 35.75 -23.74 21.23
N GLU A 37 35.11 -24.56 22.05
CA GLU A 37 34.97 -26.01 21.80
C GLU A 37 33.92 -26.27 20.71
N PRO A 38 34.21 -27.08 19.66
CA PRO A 38 33.24 -27.35 18.59
C PRO A 38 31.86 -27.86 19.06
N ASP A 39 31.83 -28.73 20.06
CA ASP A 39 30.57 -29.27 20.60
C ASP A 39 29.69 -28.17 21.24
N SER A 40 30.27 -27.02 21.62
CA SER A 40 29.50 -25.88 22.13
C SER A 40 28.65 -25.17 21.07
N PHE A 41 28.81 -25.50 19.78
CA PHE A 41 27.94 -24.99 18.70
C PHE A 41 26.59 -25.71 18.64
N GLU A 42 26.47 -26.93 19.18
CA GLU A 42 25.18 -27.65 19.29
C GLU A 42 24.19 -26.94 20.22
N GLN A 43 24.68 -25.99 21.04
CA GLN A 43 23.88 -25.20 21.95
C GLN A 43 22.97 -24.20 21.21
N VAL A 44 23.25 -23.88 19.93
CA VAL A 44 22.41 -22.99 19.11
C VAL A 44 21.51 -23.83 18.19
N PRO A 45 20.17 -23.60 18.16
CA PRO A 45 19.26 -24.39 17.32
C PRO A 45 19.64 -24.35 15.84
N GLY A 46 19.74 -25.53 15.21
CA GLY A 46 20.21 -25.68 13.81
C GLY A 46 21.73 -25.73 13.65
N ALA A 47 22.48 -25.66 14.76
CA ALA A 47 23.95 -25.72 14.85
C ALA A 47 24.73 -24.75 13.94
N PRO A 48 24.37 -23.43 13.85
CA PRO A 48 25.24 -22.46 13.21
C PRO A 48 26.55 -22.27 14.02
N PHE A 49 27.68 -22.10 13.33
CA PHE A 49 29.00 -21.86 13.93
C PHE A 49 29.12 -20.43 14.51
N ALA A 50 28.33 -20.10 15.54
CA ALA A 50 28.28 -18.78 16.17
C ALA A 50 29.42 -18.59 17.20
N TYR A 51 30.68 -18.67 16.76
CA TYR A 51 31.84 -18.56 17.64
C TYR A 51 32.10 -17.15 18.17
N TRP A 52 31.62 -16.13 17.46
CA TRP A 52 31.87 -14.72 17.76
C TRP A 52 30.97 -14.13 18.85
N VAL A 53 29.99 -14.89 19.36
CA VAL A 53 29.16 -14.48 20.50
C VAL A 53 29.71 -15.07 21.79
N SER A 54 29.41 -14.42 22.91
CA SER A 54 29.81 -14.90 24.23
C SER A 54 29.17 -16.24 24.57
N GLU A 55 29.80 -16.99 25.46
CA GLU A 55 29.23 -18.22 26.00
C GLU A 55 27.92 -17.94 26.75
N ALA A 56 27.81 -16.81 27.43
CA ALA A 56 26.58 -16.37 28.09
C ALA A 56 25.42 -16.27 27.08
N THR A 57 25.63 -15.60 25.94
CA THR A 57 24.62 -15.48 24.87
C THR A 57 24.22 -16.85 24.30
N ARG A 58 25.16 -17.78 24.13
CA ARG A 58 24.83 -19.14 23.64
C ARG A 58 24.01 -19.93 24.65
N ARG A 59 24.36 -19.87 25.93
CA ARG A 59 23.66 -20.59 27.01
C ARG A 59 22.19 -20.18 27.14
N VAL A 60 21.80 -18.97 26.71
CA VAL A 60 20.41 -18.53 26.70
C VAL A 60 19.50 -19.50 25.93
N PHE A 61 19.98 -20.09 24.83
CA PHE A 61 19.22 -21.07 24.03
C PHE A 61 18.95 -22.40 24.74
N GLN A 62 19.70 -22.69 25.79
CA GLN A 62 19.53 -23.89 26.62
C GLN A 62 18.81 -23.58 27.94
N ALA A 63 19.04 -22.39 28.49
CA ALA A 63 18.58 -22.00 29.81
C ALA A 63 17.15 -21.46 29.83
N LEU A 64 16.71 -20.79 28.77
CA LEU A 64 15.39 -20.19 28.67
C LEU A 64 14.48 -21.01 27.74
N PRO A 65 13.16 -21.01 27.99
CA PRO A 65 12.22 -21.69 27.10
C PRO A 65 12.20 -21.04 25.71
N ALA A 66 12.02 -21.85 24.68
CA ALA A 66 11.78 -21.36 23.33
C ALA A 66 10.45 -20.60 23.26
N PHE A 67 10.28 -19.76 22.24
CA PHE A 67 9.03 -19.05 22.00
C PHE A 67 7.85 -20.02 21.93
N GLU A 68 7.94 -21.07 21.11
CA GLU A 68 6.94 -22.14 20.99
C GLU A 68 7.12 -23.21 22.09
N GLN A 69 7.25 -22.73 23.31
CA GLN A 69 7.29 -23.53 24.53
C GLN A 69 6.57 -22.72 25.61
N GLY A 70 5.46 -23.27 26.14
CA GLY A 70 4.52 -22.58 27.03
C GLY A 70 3.28 -22.07 26.29
N ASP A 71 2.73 -20.97 26.77
CA ASP A 71 1.41 -20.43 26.36
C ASP A 71 1.52 -19.47 25.16
N ARG A 72 2.49 -19.69 24.27
CA ARG A 72 2.84 -18.81 23.15
C ARG A 72 2.92 -19.62 21.87
N TYR A 73 2.35 -19.08 20.79
CA TYR A 73 2.23 -19.77 19.51
C TYR A 73 2.61 -18.86 18.38
N ALA A 74 3.45 -19.29 17.45
CA ALA A 74 3.70 -18.61 16.19
C ALA A 74 3.18 -19.44 15.02
N ARG A 75 2.40 -18.84 14.12
CA ARG A 75 1.68 -19.52 13.05
C ARG A 75 1.86 -18.79 11.73
N ARG A 76 1.91 -19.59 10.66
CA ARG A 76 1.92 -19.08 9.28
C ARG A 76 0.49 -19.06 8.74
N GLY A 77 0.13 -17.97 8.05
CA GLY A 77 -1.13 -17.86 7.33
C GLY A 77 -1.06 -18.48 5.92
N PRO A 78 -2.19 -18.58 5.23
CA PRO A 78 -2.27 -19.04 3.84
C PRO A 78 -1.88 -17.93 2.84
N SER A 79 -1.56 -18.33 1.61
CA SER A 79 -1.50 -17.41 0.46
C SER A 79 -2.89 -17.25 -0.17
N THR A 80 -3.25 -16.01 -0.48
CA THR A 80 -4.44 -15.57 -1.22
C THR A 80 -4.50 -16.10 -2.66
N CYS A 81 -3.35 -16.47 -3.24
CA CYS A 81 -3.14 -16.96 -4.61
C CYS A 81 -3.49 -16.00 -5.75
N ASP A 82 -4.34 -15.00 -5.52
CA ASP A 82 -4.79 -13.99 -6.48
C ASP A 82 -5.20 -12.71 -5.76
N ASP A 83 -4.19 -11.90 -5.42
CA ASP A 83 -4.36 -10.64 -4.70
C ASP A 83 -5.28 -9.67 -5.45
N PHE A 84 -5.19 -9.63 -6.78
CA PHE A 84 -5.97 -8.68 -7.58
C PHE A 84 -7.47 -8.93 -7.44
N ARG A 85 -7.89 -10.20 -7.44
CA ARG A 85 -9.30 -10.57 -7.26
C ARG A 85 -9.76 -10.41 -5.81
N TYR A 86 -8.99 -10.95 -4.85
CA TYR A 86 -9.49 -11.19 -3.49
C TYR A 86 -9.00 -10.20 -2.43
N LEU A 87 -8.17 -9.22 -2.78
CA LEU A 87 -7.76 -8.16 -1.86
C LEU A 87 -8.26 -6.78 -2.29
N ARG A 88 -8.70 -5.98 -1.33
CA ARG A 88 -9.07 -4.57 -1.51
C ARG A 88 -8.35 -3.72 -0.48
N LEU A 89 -8.15 -2.45 -0.78
CA LEU A 89 -7.85 -1.48 0.26
C LEU A 89 -9.12 -1.22 1.06
N TRP A 90 -9.03 -0.97 2.37
CA TRP A 90 -10.24 -0.81 3.19
C TRP A 90 -11.12 0.35 2.72
N PHE A 91 -10.50 1.44 2.28
CA PHE A 91 -11.16 2.61 1.70
C PHE A 91 -11.55 2.44 0.22
N GLU A 92 -11.33 1.26 -0.36
CA GLU A 92 -11.80 0.90 -1.69
C GLU A 92 -13.02 -0.05 -1.63
N ALA A 93 -13.14 -0.85 -0.59
CA ALA A 93 -14.27 -1.73 -0.42
C ALA A 93 -15.53 -0.93 -0.05
N PRO A 94 -16.73 -1.46 -0.35
CA PRO A 94 -17.95 -0.90 0.24
C PRO A 94 -17.87 -0.91 1.78
N ALA A 95 -18.41 0.14 2.40
CA ALA A 95 -18.47 0.22 3.86
C ALA A 95 -19.35 -0.88 4.48
N GLU A 96 -20.45 -1.22 3.79
CA GLU A 96 -21.16 -2.46 4.03
C GLU A 96 -20.28 -3.62 3.55
N ARG A 97 -19.52 -4.20 4.47
CA ARG A 97 -18.50 -5.21 4.16
C ARG A 97 -19.09 -6.54 3.64
N GLU A 98 -20.39 -6.78 3.80
CA GLU A 98 -21.08 -7.99 3.32
C GLU A 98 -21.55 -7.85 1.86
N HIS A 99 -21.30 -8.86 1.03
CA HIS A 99 -21.81 -8.90 -0.35
C HIS A 99 -22.03 -10.33 -0.87
N GLY A 100 -23.26 -10.62 -1.30
CA GLY A 100 -23.62 -11.93 -1.83
C GLY A 100 -23.44 -13.04 -0.80
N LEU A 101 -22.39 -13.85 -0.95
CA LEU A 101 -22.01 -14.87 0.02
C LEU A 101 -20.82 -14.44 0.91
N GLY A 102 -20.06 -13.42 0.48
CA GLY A 102 -18.80 -13.02 1.11
C GLY A 102 -18.89 -11.83 2.07
N LEU A 103 -17.81 -11.64 2.82
CA LEU A 103 -17.56 -10.56 3.76
C LEU A 103 -16.11 -10.08 3.58
N TRP A 104 -15.89 -8.77 3.45
CA TRP A 104 -14.55 -8.19 3.51
C TRP A 104 -14.05 -8.17 4.95
N CYS A 105 -12.96 -8.89 5.24
CA CYS A 105 -12.34 -8.94 6.56
C CYS A 105 -10.94 -8.32 6.53
N ASP A 106 -10.52 -7.67 7.62
CA ASP A 106 -9.19 -7.07 7.73
C ASP A 106 -8.10 -8.14 7.55
N PHE A 107 -7.04 -7.79 6.80
CA PHE A 107 -6.04 -8.74 6.33
C PHE A 107 -4.62 -8.25 6.56
N SER A 108 -3.90 -8.86 7.51
CA SER A 108 -2.48 -8.58 7.75
C SER A 108 -1.60 -9.34 6.75
N LYS A 109 -0.81 -8.61 5.95
CA LYS A 109 0.17 -9.18 5.01
C LYS A 109 1.63 -8.95 5.42
N GLY A 110 1.87 -8.49 6.65
CA GLY A 110 3.22 -8.30 7.17
C GLY A 110 3.90 -6.99 6.77
N GLY A 111 3.43 -6.29 5.71
CA GLY A 111 3.68 -4.86 5.40
C GLY A 111 5.12 -4.34 5.48
N ALA A 112 5.26 -3.00 5.50
CA ALA A 112 6.54 -2.34 5.71
C ALA A 112 7.07 -2.52 7.14
N TYR A 113 8.35 -2.20 7.36
CA TYR A 113 8.96 -2.21 8.69
C TYR A 113 8.33 -1.11 9.57
N SER A 114 7.61 -1.53 10.59
CA SER A 114 7.09 -0.63 11.62
C SER A 114 6.87 -1.42 12.91
N PRO A 115 7.78 -1.32 13.90
CA PRO A 115 7.65 -2.04 15.15
C PRO A 115 6.57 -1.41 16.03
N PHE A 116 5.97 -2.22 16.90
CA PHE A 116 4.86 -1.89 17.81
C PHE A 116 3.52 -1.63 17.11
N TYR A 117 3.46 -0.72 16.14
CA TYR A 117 2.22 -0.30 15.46
C TYR A 117 2.40 -0.32 13.94
N SER A 118 1.39 -0.79 13.21
CA SER A 118 1.24 -0.53 11.77
C SER A 118 -0.23 -0.53 11.44
N GLU A 119 -0.58 0.29 10.46
CA GLU A 119 -1.89 0.25 9.84
C GLU A 119 -2.11 -1.07 9.08
N ILE A 120 -3.29 -1.67 9.20
CA ILE A 120 -3.74 -2.82 8.40
C ILE A 120 -4.67 -2.30 7.32
N HIS A 121 -4.10 -2.04 6.15
CA HIS A 121 -4.80 -1.34 5.07
C HIS A 121 -5.53 -2.26 4.08
N LEU A 122 -5.36 -3.58 4.19
CA LEU A 122 -5.93 -4.57 3.27
C LEU A 122 -7.14 -5.27 3.88
N LEU A 123 -8.11 -5.57 3.03
CA LEU A 123 -9.22 -6.49 3.29
C LEU A 123 -9.08 -7.71 2.38
N VAL A 124 -9.55 -8.87 2.85
CA VAL A 124 -9.68 -10.11 2.10
C VAL A 124 -11.13 -10.57 2.04
N GLU A 125 -11.55 -11.11 0.89
CA GLU A 125 -12.89 -11.64 0.71
C GLU A 125 -13.04 -13.01 1.42
N TRP A 126 -13.81 -13.03 2.51
CA TRP A 126 -14.07 -14.19 3.36
C TRP A 126 -15.46 -14.79 3.11
N GLU A 127 -15.56 -16.12 3.02
CA GLU A 127 -16.81 -16.86 2.99
C GLU A 127 -17.11 -17.44 4.39
N PRO A 128 -18.01 -16.81 5.17
CA PRO A 128 -18.27 -17.22 6.54
C PRO A 128 -18.87 -18.61 6.66
N ARG A 129 -19.73 -19.04 5.73
CA ARG A 129 -20.43 -20.35 5.85
C ARG A 129 -19.49 -21.53 5.69
N ARG A 130 -18.53 -21.39 4.76
CA ARG A 130 -17.51 -22.42 4.49
C ARG A 130 -16.27 -22.26 5.39
N ARG A 131 -16.17 -21.15 6.13
CA ARG A 131 -15.01 -20.79 6.96
C ARG A 131 -13.71 -20.79 6.16
N THR A 132 -13.71 -20.10 5.03
CA THR A 132 -12.56 -19.99 4.12
C THR A 132 -12.62 -18.69 3.32
N PHE A 133 -11.52 -18.20 2.76
CA PHE A 133 -11.55 -17.04 1.86
C PHE A 133 -11.71 -17.49 0.40
N PHE A 134 -12.31 -16.67 -0.44
CA PHE A 134 -12.65 -17.05 -1.82
C PHE A 134 -11.45 -17.43 -2.69
N GLY A 135 -10.24 -16.95 -2.35
CA GLY A 135 -9.00 -17.36 -2.98
C GLY A 135 -8.56 -18.80 -2.70
N PHE A 136 -9.15 -19.47 -1.72
CA PHE A 136 -8.76 -20.81 -1.32
C PHE A 136 -9.64 -21.93 -1.93
N PHE A 137 -10.92 -21.65 -2.24
CA PHE A 137 -11.88 -22.65 -2.73
C PHE A 137 -12.41 -22.35 -4.14
N GLY A 138 -13.01 -23.36 -4.79
CA GLY A 138 -13.59 -23.24 -6.14
C GLY A 138 -12.62 -23.34 -7.31
N ARG A 139 -11.29 -23.37 -7.08
CA ARG A 139 -10.29 -23.55 -8.16
C ARG A 139 -10.10 -25.03 -8.54
N PRO A 140 -9.95 -25.34 -9.85
CA PRO A 140 -9.60 -26.69 -10.30
C PRO A 140 -8.34 -27.21 -9.60
N GLY A 141 -8.39 -28.44 -9.06
CA GLY A 141 -7.22 -29.12 -8.47
C GLY A 141 -6.96 -28.87 -6.99
N ARG A 142 -7.72 -28.01 -6.30
CA ARG A 142 -7.65 -27.88 -4.83
C ARG A 142 -8.64 -28.82 -4.14
N LEU A 143 -8.11 -29.81 -3.43
CA LEU A 143 -8.89 -30.83 -2.71
C LEU A 143 -9.24 -30.41 -1.26
N ILE A 144 -8.59 -29.39 -0.70
CA ILE A 144 -8.78 -28.93 0.67
C ILE A 144 -9.47 -27.56 0.63
N GLU A 145 -10.63 -27.44 1.27
CA GLU A 145 -11.40 -26.18 1.31
C GLU A 145 -11.01 -25.26 2.49
N LYS A 146 -10.24 -25.77 3.46
CA LYS A 146 -9.88 -25.03 4.68
C LYS A 146 -8.42 -24.57 4.67
N PRO A 147 -8.15 -23.29 4.99
CA PRO A 147 -6.79 -22.79 5.10
C PRO A 147 -6.08 -23.32 6.35
N GLU A 148 -4.76 -23.31 6.31
CA GLU A 148 -3.92 -23.54 7.50
C GLU A 148 -4.19 -22.47 8.56
N SER A 149 -3.97 -22.83 9.83
CA SER A 149 -4.11 -21.91 10.98
C SER A 149 -5.49 -21.26 11.14
N LEU A 150 -6.55 -21.87 10.58
CA LEU A 150 -7.93 -21.37 10.66
C LEU A 150 -8.39 -21.06 12.10
N ASP A 151 -7.94 -21.85 13.09
CA ASP A 151 -8.30 -21.67 14.50
C ASP A 151 -7.67 -20.41 15.13
N TYR A 152 -6.79 -19.73 14.40
CA TYR A 152 -6.13 -18.49 14.82
C TYR A 152 -6.68 -17.24 14.13
N PHE A 153 -7.58 -17.39 13.15
CA PHE A 153 -8.16 -16.23 12.47
C PHE A 153 -9.06 -15.44 13.42
N PHE A 154 -9.11 -14.13 13.22
CA PHE A 154 -9.89 -13.16 13.99
C PHE A 154 -9.46 -12.98 15.45
N ARG A 155 -8.46 -13.73 15.93
CA ARG A 155 -7.86 -13.53 17.25
C ARG A 155 -6.89 -12.36 17.23
N PRO A 156 -6.81 -11.57 18.31
CA PRO A 156 -5.74 -10.59 18.45
C PRO A 156 -4.39 -11.28 18.59
N GLY A 157 -3.32 -10.61 18.19
CA GLY A 157 -1.99 -11.19 18.26
C GLY A 157 -0.90 -10.20 17.89
N LEU A 158 0.29 -10.71 17.58
CA LEU A 158 1.40 -9.94 17.04
C LEU A 158 1.69 -10.41 15.61
N THR A 159 1.97 -9.50 14.69
CA THR A 159 2.34 -9.83 13.31
C THR A 159 3.67 -9.17 12.92
N TRP A 160 4.35 -9.70 11.90
CA TRP A 160 5.61 -9.15 11.40
C TRP A 160 5.79 -9.44 9.90
N PRO A 161 6.60 -8.64 9.18
CA PRO A 161 7.03 -8.97 7.83
C PRO A 161 7.92 -10.21 7.84
N ARG A 162 7.53 -11.27 7.12
CA ARG A 162 8.34 -12.50 7.02
C ARG A 162 9.69 -12.26 6.34
N ARG A 163 9.75 -11.31 5.40
CA ARG A 163 10.96 -10.97 4.63
C ARG A 163 11.13 -9.47 4.64
N THR A 164 12.23 -8.99 5.23
CA THR A 164 12.61 -7.58 5.20
C THR A 164 14.09 -7.43 5.49
N GLN A 165 14.72 -6.44 4.85
CA GLN A 165 16.12 -6.08 5.13
C GLN A 165 16.23 -5.04 6.26
N SER A 166 15.11 -4.49 6.73
CA SER A 166 15.05 -3.40 7.72
C SER A 166 15.07 -3.89 9.17
N GLY A 167 15.16 -5.19 9.41
CA GLY A 167 15.15 -5.75 10.76
C GLY A 167 13.84 -6.40 11.16
N LEU A 168 13.87 -7.09 12.30
CA LEU A 168 12.67 -7.66 12.90
C LEU A 168 11.81 -6.53 13.51
N ALA A 169 10.55 -6.47 13.10
CA ALA A 169 9.54 -5.55 13.63
C ALA A 169 8.23 -6.28 13.90
N LEU A 170 8.03 -6.73 15.14
CA LEU A 170 6.73 -7.21 15.57
C LEU A 170 5.84 -6.03 15.94
N ARG A 171 4.55 -6.20 15.74
CA ARG A 171 3.53 -5.17 15.98
C ARG A 171 2.20 -5.78 16.33
N ALA A 172 1.35 -5.01 17.00
CA ALA A 172 0.02 -5.44 17.35
C ALA A 172 -0.80 -5.77 16.10
N MET A 173 -1.50 -6.90 16.14
CA MET A 173 -2.52 -7.31 15.19
C MET A 173 -3.87 -7.28 15.92
N PRO A 174 -4.74 -6.32 15.59
CA PRO A 174 -6.11 -6.24 16.10
C PRO A 174 -6.90 -7.54 15.98
N ALA A 175 -7.85 -7.74 16.90
CA ALA A 175 -8.89 -8.74 16.74
C ALA A 175 -9.71 -8.48 15.46
N GLY A 176 -10.35 -9.51 14.92
CA GLY A 176 -11.09 -9.41 13.65
C GLY A 176 -10.24 -9.53 12.39
N CYS A 177 -8.91 -9.63 12.51
CA CYS A 177 -8.01 -9.78 11.37
C CYS A 177 -7.78 -11.25 10.96
N ILE A 178 -7.64 -11.48 9.65
CA ILE A 178 -7.02 -12.66 9.05
C ILE A 178 -5.56 -12.32 8.73
N PHE A 179 -4.65 -13.28 8.77
CA PHE A 179 -3.22 -13.04 8.49
C PHE A 179 -2.69 -13.93 7.37
N ALA A 180 -1.76 -13.38 6.59
CA ALA A 180 -1.20 -14.00 5.39
C ALA A 180 0.05 -14.83 5.69
N ASP A 181 0.51 -15.55 4.68
CA ASP A 181 1.80 -16.24 4.75
C ASP A 181 3.00 -15.27 4.82
N LYS A 182 2.90 -14.10 4.17
CA LYS A 182 3.90 -13.02 4.20
C LYS A 182 3.86 -12.16 5.48
N GLY A 183 2.76 -12.24 6.23
CA GLY A 183 2.60 -11.65 7.55
C GLY A 183 2.17 -12.69 8.58
N PRO A 184 3.07 -13.57 9.03
CA PRO A 184 2.75 -14.54 10.06
C PRO A 184 2.30 -13.86 11.35
N ALA A 185 1.70 -14.64 12.24
CA ALA A 185 1.16 -14.13 13.49
C ALA A 185 1.61 -14.95 14.70
N ALA A 186 1.73 -14.27 15.82
CA ALA A 186 2.02 -14.84 17.12
C ALA A 186 0.91 -14.53 18.11
N PHE A 187 0.65 -15.47 19.01
CA PHE A 187 -0.49 -15.49 19.91
C PHE A 187 -0.04 -15.93 21.30
N VAL A 188 -0.84 -15.59 22.30
CA VAL A 188 -0.76 -16.16 23.64
C VAL A 188 -2.02 -16.96 23.94
N GLU A 189 -1.97 -17.88 24.90
CA GLU A 189 -3.17 -18.57 25.37
C GLU A 189 -4.15 -17.59 26.02
N GLY A 190 -5.44 -17.77 25.76
CA GLY A 190 -6.49 -16.92 26.30
C GLY A 190 -6.57 -15.50 25.72
N ASP A 191 -5.70 -15.14 24.76
CA ASP A 191 -5.66 -13.83 24.11
C ASP A 191 -5.48 -12.65 25.08
N ASP A 192 -4.78 -12.87 26.21
CA ASP A 192 -4.56 -11.84 27.24
C ASP A 192 -3.80 -10.62 26.67
N PRO A 193 -4.40 -9.41 26.67
CA PRO A 193 -3.77 -8.20 26.15
C PRO A 193 -2.46 -7.85 26.87
N THR A 194 -2.36 -8.10 28.17
CA THR A 194 -1.16 -7.77 28.95
C THR A 194 0.00 -8.67 28.54
N GLY A 195 -0.23 -9.99 28.45
CA GLY A 195 0.73 -10.96 27.93
C GLY A 195 1.17 -10.66 26.50
N LEU A 196 0.25 -10.30 25.60
CA LEU A 196 0.58 -9.90 24.24
C LEU A 196 1.46 -8.64 24.19
N LEU A 197 1.15 -7.62 24.99
CA LEU A 197 1.95 -6.39 25.05
C LEU A 197 3.33 -6.61 25.66
N ALA A 198 3.44 -7.42 26.72
CA ALA A 198 4.73 -7.79 27.29
C ALA A 198 5.58 -8.56 26.27
N LEU A 199 4.97 -9.50 25.54
CA LEU A 199 5.63 -10.23 24.45
C LEU A 199 6.03 -9.28 23.30
N LEU A 200 5.21 -8.28 22.99
CA LEU A 200 5.52 -7.26 21.98
C LEU A 200 6.76 -6.43 22.36
N ALA A 201 6.91 -6.07 23.65
CA ALA A 201 8.12 -5.40 24.14
C ALA A 201 9.35 -6.33 24.02
N VAL A 202 9.26 -7.56 24.52
CA VAL A 202 10.38 -8.51 24.49
C VAL A 202 10.84 -8.76 23.06
N THR A 203 9.91 -9.01 22.14
CA THR A 203 10.22 -9.36 20.74
C THR A 203 10.79 -8.20 19.91
N ASN A 204 10.54 -6.95 20.31
CA ASN A 204 11.16 -5.77 19.72
C ASN A 204 12.44 -5.32 20.44
N SER A 205 12.84 -6.00 21.52
CA SER A 205 14.09 -5.68 22.20
C SER A 205 15.32 -6.00 21.35
N ALA A 206 16.39 -5.23 21.52
CA ALA A 206 17.69 -5.49 20.91
C ALA A 206 18.22 -6.90 21.26
N THR A 207 17.87 -7.42 22.44
CA THR A 207 18.24 -8.76 22.88
C THR A 207 17.56 -9.84 22.04
N PHE A 208 16.23 -9.80 21.93
CA PHE A 208 15.49 -10.79 21.15
C PHE A 208 15.88 -10.74 19.67
N ARG A 209 15.98 -9.53 19.08
CA ARG A 209 16.44 -9.32 17.71
C ARG A 209 17.81 -9.98 17.48
N ARG A 210 18.74 -9.80 18.41
CA ARG A 210 20.07 -10.41 18.33
C ARG A 210 20.00 -11.94 18.34
N LEU A 211 19.17 -12.54 19.18
CA LEU A 211 18.99 -13.99 19.24
C LEU A 211 18.35 -14.54 17.95
N VAL A 212 17.43 -13.80 17.33
CA VAL A 212 16.89 -14.15 16.02
C VAL A 212 17.98 -14.13 14.95
N GLU A 213 18.78 -13.07 14.87
CA GLU A 213 19.86 -12.91 13.89
C GLU A 213 20.92 -14.04 13.95
N LEU A 214 21.15 -14.64 15.12
CA LEU A 214 22.10 -15.75 15.27
C LEU A 214 21.64 -17.06 14.61
N GLN A 215 20.35 -17.21 14.33
CA GLN A 215 19.75 -18.45 13.85
C GLN A 215 19.48 -18.47 12.35
N MET A 216 19.69 -17.36 11.63
CA MET A 216 19.19 -17.21 10.26
C MET A 216 20.16 -16.47 9.34
N ALA A 217 19.97 -16.69 8.04
CA ALA A 217 20.53 -15.82 7.02
C ALA A 217 19.79 -14.47 7.02
N PHE A 218 20.51 -13.38 6.76
CA PHE A 218 20.02 -12.00 6.85
C PHE A 218 18.67 -11.80 6.12
N GLY A 219 17.69 -11.23 6.84
CA GLY A 219 16.43 -10.70 6.28
C GLY A 219 15.24 -11.67 6.08
N SER A 220 15.30 -12.93 6.53
CA SER A 220 14.21 -13.93 6.40
C SER A 220 13.64 -14.42 7.76
N TYR A 221 12.73 -13.66 8.36
CA TYR A 221 12.13 -13.91 9.68
C TYR A 221 11.03 -14.99 9.64
N GLU A 222 11.43 -16.21 9.27
CA GLU A 222 10.55 -17.36 9.17
C GLU A 222 9.95 -17.76 10.52
N VAL A 223 8.71 -18.28 10.52
CA VAL A 223 7.97 -18.69 11.73
C VAL A 223 8.81 -19.63 12.59
N GLY A 224 9.46 -20.63 12.00
CA GLY A 224 10.29 -21.58 12.73
C GLY A 224 11.48 -20.95 13.46
N VAL A 225 12.02 -19.82 12.97
CA VAL A 225 13.10 -19.10 13.67
C VAL A 225 12.53 -18.43 14.92
N ILE A 226 11.40 -17.73 14.80
CA ILE A 226 10.72 -17.12 15.94
C ILE A 226 10.38 -18.18 16.99
N GLN A 227 9.78 -19.31 16.57
CA GLN A 227 9.40 -20.43 17.45
C GLN A 227 10.55 -20.97 18.30
N ARG A 228 11.77 -21.01 17.78
CA ARG A 228 12.95 -21.51 18.50
C ARG A 228 13.70 -20.43 19.28
N THR A 229 13.33 -19.17 19.11
CA THR A 229 14.03 -18.07 19.78
C THR A 229 13.64 -18.03 21.27
N PRO A 230 14.60 -17.97 22.20
CA PRO A 230 14.30 -17.99 23.62
C PRO A 230 13.56 -16.75 24.11
N VAL A 231 12.63 -16.94 25.05
CA VAL A 231 11.88 -15.87 25.71
C VAL A 231 12.01 -16.05 27.23
N PRO A 232 12.36 -15.00 28.00
CA PRO A 232 12.57 -15.11 29.43
C PRO A 232 11.24 -15.37 30.16
N ASP A 233 11.34 -16.02 31.31
CA ASP A 233 10.24 -16.08 32.25
C ASP A 233 10.06 -14.70 32.89
N LEU A 234 8.84 -14.16 32.80
CA LEU A 234 8.52 -12.83 33.29
C LEU A 234 7.84 -12.93 34.65
N SER A 235 8.31 -12.14 35.62
CA SER A 235 7.54 -11.88 36.83
C SER A 235 6.29 -11.05 36.50
N GLN A 236 5.25 -11.09 37.34
CA GLN A 236 4.06 -10.25 37.11
C GLN A 236 4.43 -8.76 37.00
N SER A 237 5.38 -8.28 37.81
CA SER A 237 5.85 -6.89 37.76
C SER A 237 6.55 -6.56 36.44
N ASP A 238 7.32 -7.49 35.88
CA ASP A 238 7.98 -7.28 34.58
C ASP A 238 6.97 -7.33 33.44
N THR A 239 6.02 -8.26 33.50
CA THR A 239 4.90 -8.36 32.56
C THR A 239 4.13 -7.04 32.50
N ASP A 240 3.68 -6.51 33.64
CA ASP A 240 2.90 -5.27 33.71
C ASP A 240 3.71 -4.08 33.18
N ARG A 241 5.00 -4.00 33.53
CA ARG A 241 5.85 -2.88 33.12
C ARG A 241 6.18 -2.92 31.64
N LEU A 242 6.58 -4.08 31.10
CA LEU A 242 6.86 -4.25 29.67
C LEU A 242 5.59 -4.02 28.83
N ALA A 243 4.43 -4.48 29.31
CA ALA A 243 3.16 -4.23 28.66
C ALA A 243 2.82 -2.73 28.59
N ALA A 244 2.99 -2.01 29.70
CA ALA A 244 2.77 -0.56 29.75
C ALA A 244 3.70 0.22 28.81
N LEU A 245 4.98 -0.18 28.71
CA LEU A 245 5.95 0.42 27.80
C LEU A 245 5.57 0.17 26.33
N ALA A 246 5.26 -1.08 25.95
CA ALA A 246 4.81 -1.42 24.60
C ALA A 246 3.53 -0.66 24.20
N ARG A 247 2.55 -0.60 25.10
CA ARG A 247 1.31 0.16 24.90
C ARG A 247 1.61 1.65 24.67
N SER A 248 2.53 2.23 25.46
CA SER A 248 2.89 3.65 25.32
C SER A 248 3.51 3.96 23.95
N VAL A 249 4.45 3.12 23.48
CA VAL A 249 5.03 3.29 22.12
C VAL A 249 3.99 3.08 21.04
N TRP A 250 3.12 2.08 21.20
CA TRP A 250 2.01 1.85 20.28
C TRP A 250 1.10 3.08 20.17
N SER A 251 0.68 3.67 21.31
CA SER A 251 -0.18 4.86 21.33
C SER A 251 0.51 6.06 20.70
N LEU A 252 1.79 6.29 21.01
CA LEU A 252 2.59 7.36 20.40
C LEU A 252 2.62 7.25 18.86
N LYS A 253 2.86 6.04 18.34
CA LYS A 253 2.90 5.79 16.90
C LYS A 253 1.53 5.89 16.25
N ARG A 254 0.49 5.31 16.86
CA ARG A 254 -0.89 5.42 16.36
C ARG A 254 -1.35 6.89 16.31
N ASN A 255 -0.97 7.70 17.30
CA ASN A 255 -1.34 9.11 17.35
C ASN A 255 -0.80 9.90 16.14
N LEU A 256 0.37 9.55 15.61
CA LEU A 256 0.86 10.14 14.36
C LEU A 256 -0.03 9.75 13.17
N ASP A 257 -0.55 8.53 13.16
CA ASP A 257 -1.37 8.00 12.08
C ASP A 257 -2.81 8.53 12.08
N THR A 258 -3.23 9.21 13.16
CA THR A 258 -4.51 9.95 13.19
C THR A 258 -4.57 11.10 12.16
N ALA A 259 -3.42 11.50 11.63
CA ALA A 259 -3.31 12.50 10.55
C ALA A 259 -3.39 11.89 9.14
N THR A 260 -3.28 10.57 9.00
CA THR A 260 -3.20 9.88 7.71
C THR A 260 -4.59 9.59 7.14
N LEU A 261 -4.99 10.27 6.06
CA LEU A 261 -6.32 10.16 5.43
C LEU A 261 -6.76 8.73 5.02
N THR A 262 -5.80 7.83 4.86
CA THR A 262 -6.00 6.43 4.46
C THR A 262 -5.84 5.43 5.60
N SER A 263 -5.74 5.91 6.84
CA SER A 263 -5.66 5.08 8.05
C SER A 263 -7.04 4.90 8.72
N HIS A 264 -7.26 3.75 9.33
CA HIS A 264 -8.38 3.54 10.25
C HIS A 264 -8.32 4.45 11.50
N ALA A 265 -7.15 4.99 11.83
CA ALA A 265 -6.98 5.91 12.95
C ALA A 265 -7.34 7.37 12.60
N PHE A 266 -7.61 7.69 11.34
CA PHE A 266 -7.75 9.08 10.89
C PHE A 266 -8.79 9.88 11.69
N VAL A 267 -8.42 11.10 12.10
CA VAL A 267 -9.28 12.07 12.79
C VAL A 267 -9.36 13.38 12.01
N LEU A 268 -8.22 14.03 11.81
CA LEU A 268 -8.08 15.32 11.12
C LEU A 268 -6.72 15.38 10.44
N PRO A 269 -6.53 16.16 9.36
CA PRO A 269 -5.21 16.39 8.75
C PRO A 269 -4.20 16.93 9.78
N ALA A 270 -2.93 16.61 9.60
CA ALA A 270 -1.86 17.04 10.52
C ALA A 270 -1.87 18.55 10.80
N LEU A 271 -2.12 19.38 9.77
CA LEU A 271 -2.17 20.84 9.92
C LEU A 271 -3.36 21.32 10.75
N LEU A 272 -4.45 20.54 10.84
CA LEU A 272 -5.59 20.86 11.71
C LEU A 272 -5.40 20.33 13.15
N GLN A 273 -4.53 19.35 13.35
CA GLN A 273 -4.16 18.86 14.68
C GLN A 273 -3.04 19.68 15.34
N ALA A 274 -2.24 20.39 14.54
CA ALA A 274 -1.17 21.24 15.03
C ALA A 274 -1.68 22.65 15.40
N ASP A 275 -1.17 23.22 16.48
CA ASP A 275 -1.50 24.59 16.88
C ASP A 275 -0.79 25.61 15.98
N GLY A 276 -1.48 26.70 15.65
CA GLY A 276 -0.90 27.82 14.89
C GLY A 276 -1.95 28.71 14.24
N ALA A 277 -1.58 29.97 14.00
CA ALA A 277 -2.48 30.96 13.38
C ALA A 277 -2.47 30.89 11.84
N ASP A 278 -1.41 30.32 11.26
CA ASP A 278 -1.16 30.20 9.83
C ASP A 278 -0.62 28.78 9.51
N LEU A 279 -0.60 28.39 8.24
CA LEU A 279 -0.15 27.06 7.83
C LEU A 279 1.35 26.85 8.06
N GLY A 280 2.16 27.89 7.91
CA GLY A 280 3.61 27.81 8.13
C GLY A 280 3.97 27.45 9.59
N THR A 281 3.31 28.09 10.55
CA THR A 281 3.45 27.78 11.99
C THR A 281 2.93 26.40 12.33
N ARG A 282 1.80 25.97 11.72
CA ARG A 282 1.25 24.62 11.87
C ARG A 282 2.19 23.54 11.32
N VAL A 283 2.85 23.78 10.18
CA VAL A 283 3.89 22.89 9.63
C VAL A 283 5.04 22.74 10.64
N ALA A 284 5.55 23.85 11.20
CA ALA A 284 6.62 23.81 12.19
C ALA A 284 6.22 23.03 13.47
N ALA A 285 5.01 23.27 13.97
CA ALA A 285 4.48 22.56 15.14
C ALA A 285 4.28 21.06 14.86
N GLN A 286 3.87 20.68 13.65
CA GLN A 286 3.79 19.27 13.25
C GLN A 286 5.17 18.60 13.22
N VAL A 287 6.19 19.27 12.68
CA VAL A 287 7.58 18.77 12.69
C VAL A 287 8.04 18.52 14.13
N GLU A 288 7.82 19.48 15.03
CA GLU A 288 8.19 19.33 16.44
C GLU A 288 7.44 18.16 17.11
N ARG A 289 6.16 18.00 16.81
CA ARG A 289 5.34 16.88 17.32
C ARG A 289 5.90 15.52 16.90
N VAL A 290 6.29 15.37 15.63
CA VAL A 290 6.90 14.12 15.13
C VAL A 290 8.25 13.86 15.81
N GLN A 291 9.10 14.89 15.95
CA GLN A 291 10.40 14.76 16.63
C GLN A 291 10.24 14.37 18.10
N ARG A 292 9.32 15.00 18.82
CA ARG A 292 9.03 14.68 20.23
C ARG A 292 8.53 13.24 20.39
N THR A 293 7.68 12.80 19.47
CA THR A 293 7.16 11.44 19.45
C THR A 293 8.27 10.41 19.19
N ALA A 294 9.18 10.71 18.25
CA ALA A 294 10.34 9.88 17.96
C ALA A 294 11.28 9.78 19.16
N GLN A 295 11.57 10.90 19.84
CA GLN A 295 12.39 10.93 21.05
C GLN A 295 11.76 10.10 22.18
N ALA A 296 10.48 10.31 22.49
CA ALA A 296 9.78 9.55 23.52
C ALA A 296 9.74 8.05 23.21
N SER A 297 9.56 7.68 21.94
CA SER A 297 9.61 6.28 21.50
C SER A 297 11.00 5.67 21.70
N ALA A 298 12.07 6.41 21.42
CA ALA A 298 13.46 5.97 21.62
C ALA A 298 13.79 5.80 23.11
N GLU A 299 13.33 6.70 23.97
CA GLU A 299 13.49 6.59 25.43
C GLU A 299 12.79 5.34 26.00
N ILE A 300 11.57 5.06 25.55
CA ILE A 300 10.85 3.83 25.94
C ILE A 300 11.56 2.59 25.39
N GLN A 301 12.02 2.61 24.15
CA GLN A 301 12.79 1.50 23.56
C GLN A 301 14.06 1.20 24.38
N ALA A 302 14.79 2.24 24.81
CA ALA A 302 15.97 2.08 25.65
C ALA A 302 15.62 1.46 27.02
N GLU A 303 14.47 1.79 27.61
CA GLU A 303 14.01 1.14 28.85
C GLU A 303 13.65 -0.33 28.61
N ILE A 304 12.93 -0.65 27.53
CA ILE A 304 12.63 -2.04 27.13
C ILE A 304 13.92 -2.84 26.98
N ASP A 305 14.91 -2.28 26.27
CA ASP A 305 16.19 -2.92 26.03
C ASP A 305 16.96 -3.16 27.33
N ALA A 306 17.05 -2.15 28.21
CA ALA A 306 17.72 -2.27 29.50
C ALA A 306 17.13 -3.41 30.35
N ARG A 307 15.80 -3.48 30.45
CA ARG A 307 15.08 -4.54 31.18
C ARG A 307 15.30 -5.91 30.55
N CYS A 308 15.21 -6.01 29.22
CA CYS A 308 15.44 -7.28 28.54
C CYS A 308 16.89 -7.74 28.72
N PHE A 309 17.88 -6.86 28.65
CA PHE A 309 19.27 -7.25 28.90
C PHE A 309 19.46 -7.85 30.31
N ASP A 310 18.77 -7.34 31.31
CA ASP A 310 18.80 -7.89 32.67
C ASP A 310 18.10 -9.25 32.74
N LEU A 311 16.90 -9.38 32.16
CA LEU A 311 16.11 -10.63 32.12
C LEU A 311 16.84 -11.76 31.40
N TYR A 312 17.55 -11.46 30.33
CA TYR A 312 18.35 -12.43 29.58
C TYR A 312 19.75 -12.65 30.15
N GLY A 313 20.18 -11.86 31.15
CA GLY A 313 21.51 -11.98 31.76
C GLY A 313 22.67 -11.55 30.84
N PHE A 314 22.44 -10.60 29.92
CA PHE A 314 23.46 -10.12 28.98
C PHE A 314 24.52 -9.28 29.69
N SER A 315 25.80 -9.62 29.47
CA SER A 315 26.94 -8.88 29.99
C SER A 315 27.10 -7.51 29.32
N ALA A 316 27.89 -6.60 29.89
CA ALA A 316 28.14 -5.28 29.28
C ALA A 316 28.68 -5.38 27.84
N ALA A 317 29.51 -6.39 27.54
CA ALA A 317 30.01 -6.64 26.19
C ALA A 317 28.91 -7.11 25.23
N ASP A 318 27.99 -7.97 25.71
CA ASP A 318 26.85 -8.43 24.92
C ASP A 318 25.87 -7.29 24.63
N ARG A 319 25.62 -6.42 25.62
CA ARG A 319 24.80 -5.21 25.47
C ARG A 319 25.36 -4.30 24.38
N ALA A 320 26.66 -4.01 24.43
CA ALA A 320 27.33 -3.18 23.43
C ALA A 320 27.25 -3.81 22.03
N ALA A 321 27.43 -5.13 21.92
CA ALA A 321 27.32 -5.85 20.65
C ALA A 321 25.90 -5.84 20.06
N ALA A 322 24.87 -6.00 20.92
CA ALA A 322 23.47 -5.95 20.50
C ALA A 322 23.06 -4.55 20.02
N LEU A 323 23.43 -3.51 20.78
CA LEU A 323 23.10 -2.11 20.43
C LEU A 323 23.88 -1.62 19.20
N GLY A 324 25.16 -1.98 19.06
CA GLY A 324 25.97 -1.58 17.89
C GLY A 324 25.48 -2.19 16.57
N THR A 325 24.81 -3.36 16.63
CA THR A 325 24.17 -3.97 15.45
C THR A 325 22.87 -3.23 15.11
N ALA A 326 22.08 -2.83 16.12
CA ALA A 326 20.86 -2.04 15.93
C ALA A 326 21.14 -0.66 15.33
N SER A 327 22.18 0.05 15.81
CA SER A 327 22.56 1.37 15.29
C SER A 327 23.06 1.32 13.84
N GLY A 328 23.73 0.23 13.44
CA GLY A 328 24.17 0.05 12.05
C GLY A 328 23.01 -0.18 11.08
N LEU A 329 21.96 -0.85 11.53
CA LEU A 329 20.73 -1.07 10.77
C LEU A 329 19.90 0.22 10.68
N GLU A 330 19.74 0.95 11.79
CA GLU A 330 19.07 2.26 11.80
C GLU A 330 19.80 3.31 10.94
N ALA A 331 21.14 3.35 10.98
CA ALA A 331 21.92 4.24 10.12
C ALA A 331 21.82 3.87 8.63
N ALA A 332 21.73 2.58 8.29
CA ALA A 332 21.49 2.12 6.93
C ALA A 332 20.07 2.47 6.44
N LEU A 333 19.07 2.45 7.34
CA LEU A 333 17.69 2.81 7.05
C LEU A 333 17.48 4.33 6.89
N LEU A 334 18.18 5.14 7.69
CA LEU A 334 18.16 6.61 7.57
C LEU A 334 18.95 7.12 6.35
N GLY A 335 19.82 6.28 5.76
CA GLY A 335 20.60 6.61 4.56
C GLY A 335 20.05 6.02 3.25
N ALA A 336 18.97 5.23 3.30
CA ALA A 336 18.40 4.56 2.13
C ALA A 336 17.14 5.27 1.63
N ASP A 337 17.34 6.38 0.90
CA ASP A 337 16.34 6.92 -0.04
C ASP A 337 16.34 6.16 -1.39
N GLU A 338 17.14 5.10 -1.52
CA GLU A 338 17.20 4.28 -2.74
C GLU A 338 16.31 3.05 -2.63
N GLU A 339 15.46 2.88 -3.65
CA GLU A 339 14.61 1.72 -3.92
C GLU A 339 15.33 0.40 -3.59
N VAL A 340 14.98 -0.21 -2.45
CA VAL A 340 15.53 -1.50 -2.07
C VAL A 340 15.05 -2.54 -3.07
N GLN A 341 16.00 -3.08 -3.83
CA GLN A 341 15.78 -4.08 -4.87
C GLN A 341 15.46 -5.44 -4.22
N CYS A 342 14.20 -5.65 -3.85
CA CYS A 342 13.65 -6.99 -3.62
C CYS A 342 13.32 -7.67 -4.97
N ASP A 343 13.41 -9.00 -4.99
CA ASP A 343 13.00 -9.86 -6.09
C ASP A 343 11.63 -9.39 -6.67
N PRO A 344 11.44 -9.22 -8.00
CA PRO A 344 10.22 -8.63 -8.57
C PRO A 344 8.90 -9.30 -8.12
N ALA A 345 8.97 -10.56 -7.70
CA ALA A 345 7.85 -11.32 -7.16
C ALA A 345 7.48 -10.93 -5.70
N ASP A 346 8.44 -10.45 -4.90
CA ASP A 346 8.29 -10.22 -3.47
C ASP A 346 8.46 -8.75 -3.03
N ALA A 347 8.81 -7.85 -3.96
CA ALA A 347 8.86 -6.42 -3.71
C ALA A 347 7.47 -5.79 -3.60
N ASP A 348 6.86 -5.83 -2.41
CA ASP A 348 5.78 -4.90 -2.08
C ASP A 348 6.41 -3.50 -2.02
N GLY A 349 6.27 -2.75 -3.12
CA GLY A 349 6.86 -1.44 -3.35
C GLY A 349 6.24 -0.35 -2.47
N ASP A 350 6.23 -0.59 -1.17
CA ASP A 350 5.74 0.33 -0.16
C ASP A 350 6.91 1.26 0.21
N SER A 351 6.99 2.41 -0.46
CA SER A 351 7.63 3.58 0.15
C SER A 351 6.68 4.18 1.17
N GLU A 352 6.39 3.43 2.25
CA GLU A 352 5.87 4.05 3.47
C GLU A 352 7.03 4.80 4.14
N GLY A 353 7.39 5.94 3.53
CA GLY A 353 8.22 6.94 4.15
C GLY A 353 7.49 7.47 5.38
N ALA A 354 8.20 7.54 6.49
CA ALA A 354 7.77 8.15 7.74
C ALA A 354 6.92 9.40 7.49
N ALA A 355 5.80 9.54 8.21
CA ALA A 355 4.88 10.69 8.21
C ALA A 355 5.55 11.96 7.67
N GLY A 356 5.40 12.16 6.36
CA GLY A 356 6.19 13.14 5.63
C GLY A 356 5.86 14.51 6.18
N CYS A 357 6.76 15.10 6.96
CA CYS A 357 6.61 16.48 7.43
C CYS A 357 6.96 17.49 6.33
N ASP A 358 7.07 17.01 5.09
CA ASP A 358 7.27 17.84 3.91
C ASP A 358 6.10 18.82 3.76
N PRO A 359 6.36 20.13 3.68
CA PRO A 359 5.31 21.15 3.62
C PRO A 359 4.33 20.96 2.45
N GLN A 360 4.82 20.50 1.29
CA GLN A 360 3.98 20.28 0.12
C GLN A 360 3.01 19.11 0.34
N THR A 361 3.50 18.01 0.92
CA THR A 361 2.68 16.83 1.27
C THR A 361 1.59 17.20 2.28
N LEU A 362 1.93 17.98 3.32
CA LEU A 362 0.97 18.45 4.32
C LEU A 362 -0.09 19.40 3.71
N GLY A 363 0.31 20.27 2.80
CA GLY A 363 -0.62 21.12 2.04
C GLY A 363 -1.56 20.32 1.14
N ALA A 364 -1.05 19.28 0.47
CA ALA A 364 -1.85 18.41 -0.38
C ALA A 364 -2.85 17.56 0.43
N GLU A 365 -2.45 17.06 1.61
CA GLU A 365 -3.35 16.38 2.56
C GLU A 365 -4.48 17.26 3.03
N LEU A 366 -4.19 18.52 3.35
CA LEU A 366 -5.23 19.47 3.73
C LEU A 366 -6.24 19.64 2.59
N VAL A 367 -5.79 19.84 1.34
CA VAL A 367 -6.70 20.00 0.20
C VAL A 367 -7.49 18.71 -0.12
N ASP A 368 -6.88 17.52 -0.02
CA ASP A 368 -7.57 16.23 -0.17
C ASP A 368 -8.69 16.08 0.86
N TRP A 369 -8.42 16.46 2.12
CA TRP A 369 -9.42 16.47 3.17
C TRP A 369 -10.54 17.48 2.92
N LEU A 370 -10.22 18.71 2.48
CA LEU A 370 -11.23 19.74 2.17
C LEU A 370 -12.17 19.28 1.03
N VAL A 371 -11.61 18.66 -0.02
CA VAL A 371 -12.41 18.02 -1.09
C VAL A 371 -13.24 16.86 -0.53
N GLY A 372 -12.68 16.06 0.38
CA GLY A 372 -13.40 15.01 1.08
C GLY A 372 -14.56 15.52 1.94
N VAL A 373 -14.42 16.66 2.60
CA VAL A 373 -15.52 17.33 3.31
C VAL A 373 -16.60 17.76 2.32
N ALA A 374 -16.26 18.34 1.17
CA ALA A 374 -17.23 18.74 0.15
C ALA A 374 -18.06 17.55 -0.42
N PHE A 375 -17.45 16.37 -0.51
CA PHE A 375 -18.13 15.11 -0.86
C PHE A 375 -18.85 14.42 0.31
N GLY A 376 -18.79 15.00 1.52
CA GLY A 376 -19.39 14.44 2.73
C GLY A 376 -18.73 13.13 3.15
N ARG A 377 -17.42 13.01 2.93
CA ARG A 377 -16.61 11.91 3.41
C ARG A 377 -16.11 12.19 4.83
N PHE A 378 -15.59 13.38 5.10
CA PHE A 378 -15.05 13.74 6.41
C PHE A 378 -15.96 14.69 7.17
N ASP A 379 -15.94 14.61 8.50
CA ASP A 379 -16.76 15.43 9.38
C ASP A 379 -16.04 16.73 9.73
N VAL A 380 -16.52 17.85 9.18
CA VAL A 380 -15.92 19.17 9.43
C VAL A 380 -16.10 19.64 10.87
N ARG A 381 -17.08 19.10 11.61
CA ARG A 381 -17.41 19.52 12.99
C ARG A 381 -16.29 19.22 13.98
N LEU A 382 -15.42 18.26 13.65
CA LEU A 382 -14.21 17.97 14.43
C LEU A 382 -13.19 19.12 14.36
N ALA A 383 -13.13 19.83 13.24
CA ALA A 383 -12.22 20.98 13.08
C ALA A 383 -12.77 22.26 13.73
N THR A 384 -14.09 22.36 13.96
CA THR A 384 -14.74 23.51 14.59
C THR A 384 -15.03 23.32 16.08
N TYR A 385 -14.61 22.19 16.67
CA TYR A 385 -14.90 21.79 18.05
C TYR A 385 -16.40 21.62 18.38
N GLU A 386 -17.23 21.44 17.35
CA GLU A 386 -18.67 21.10 17.52
C GLU A 386 -18.89 19.60 17.80
N SER A 387 -17.85 18.79 17.58
CA SER A 387 -17.83 17.35 17.86
C SER A 387 -16.46 16.96 18.42
N PHE A 388 -16.41 15.85 19.17
CA PHE A 388 -15.18 15.26 19.69
C PHE A 388 -15.00 13.86 19.11
N PRO A 389 -13.76 13.44 18.80
CA PRO A 389 -13.52 12.06 18.43
C PRO A 389 -13.90 11.12 19.59
N PRO A 390 -14.23 9.84 19.29
CA PRO A 390 -14.42 8.81 20.30
C PRO A 390 -13.13 8.57 21.10
N ASP A 391 -13.26 7.85 22.21
CA ASP A 391 -12.13 7.42 23.03
C ASP A 391 -11.12 6.60 22.20
N ASP A 392 -9.84 6.71 22.56
CA ASP A 392 -8.78 5.96 21.87
C ASP A 392 -8.94 4.45 22.09
N PRO A 393 -8.81 3.63 21.02
CA PRO A 393 -8.88 2.18 21.12
C PRO A 393 -7.63 1.62 21.79
N GLU A 394 -7.77 0.41 22.34
CA GLU A 394 -6.66 -0.41 22.80
C GLU A 394 -5.94 -1.10 21.62
N PRO A 395 -4.67 -1.52 21.78
CA PRO A 395 -3.86 -2.10 20.70
C PRO A 395 -4.45 -3.28 19.95
N PHE A 396 -5.35 -4.02 20.57
CA PHE A 396 -5.94 -5.25 20.06
C PHE A 396 -7.43 -5.16 19.80
N ASP A 397 -8.04 -3.99 20.02
CA ASP A 397 -9.44 -3.76 19.68
C ASP A 397 -9.66 -3.88 18.16
N PRO A 398 -10.81 -4.40 17.71
CA PRO A 398 -11.12 -4.48 16.28
C PRO A 398 -11.01 -3.12 15.58
N LEU A 399 -10.54 -3.14 14.34
CA LEU A 399 -10.48 -1.93 13.52
C LEU A 399 -11.90 -1.42 13.22
N PRO A 400 -12.15 -0.10 13.27
CA PRO A 400 -13.45 0.45 12.94
C PRO A 400 -13.70 0.32 11.42
N VAL A 401 -14.97 0.19 11.01
CA VAL A 401 -15.31 0.18 9.57
C VAL A 401 -15.03 1.54 8.93
N CYS A 402 -15.30 2.62 9.67
CA CYS A 402 -15.05 4.00 9.27
C CYS A 402 -14.15 4.67 10.31
N PRO A 403 -13.11 5.42 9.90
CA PRO A 403 -12.24 6.08 10.84
C PRO A 403 -12.99 7.20 11.58
N PRO A 404 -12.56 7.56 12.80
CA PRO A 404 -13.18 8.61 13.61
C PRO A 404 -13.45 9.94 12.90
N GLY A 405 -12.57 10.33 11.97
CA GLY A 405 -12.67 11.57 11.19
C GLY A 405 -13.73 11.56 10.08
N MET A 406 -14.37 10.42 9.83
CA MET A 406 -15.35 10.25 8.77
C MET A 406 -16.74 10.77 9.19
N LEU A 407 -17.49 11.36 8.27
CA LEU A 407 -18.88 11.76 8.49
C LEU A 407 -19.77 10.52 8.51
N GLN A 408 -20.19 10.14 9.71
CA GLN A 408 -20.88 8.86 9.99
C GLN A 408 -22.32 9.05 10.45
N GLY A 409 -23.14 8.03 10.21
CA GLY A 409 -24.44 7.85 10.85
C GLY A 409 -24.32 7.25 12.25
N ASP A 410 -25.46 7.10 12.93
CA ASP A 410 -25.52 6.48 14.27
C ASP A 410 -25.16 4.98 14.27
N ASP A 411 -25.08 4.37 13.09
CA ASP A 411 -24.69 2.97 12.83
C ASP A 411 -23.17 2.78 12.65
N GLY A 412 -22.37 3.85 12.69
CA GLY A 412 -20.92 3.81 12.44
C GLY A 412 -20.55 3.59 10.97
N LEU A 413 -21.52 3.72 10.05
CA LEU A 413 -21.31 3.68 8.60
C LEU A 413 -21.29 5.09 8.00
N PRO A 414 -20.82 5.26 6.75
CA PRO A 414 -20.82 6.57 6.10
C PRO A 414 -22.24 7.15 6.04
N LEU A 415 -22.37 8.44 6.36
CA LEU A 415 -23.68 9.08 6.41
C LEU A 415 -24.38 9.00 5.03
N SER A 416 -25.65 8.56 5.05
CA SER A 416 -26.48 8.47 3.85
C SER A 416 -26.90 9.87 3.37
N ALA A 417 -27.17 9.99 2.07
CA ALA A 417 -27.58 11.26 1.46
C ALA A 417 -28.90 11.80 2.06
N GLU A 418 -29.85 10.91 2.35
CA GLU A 418 -31.11 11.29 2.98
C GLU A 418 -30.89 11.88 4.38
N HIS A 419 -30.12 11.19 5.22
CA HIS A 419 -29.82 11.65 6.58
C HIS A 419 -28.98 12.93 6.59
N GLY A 420 -28.00 13.04 5.71
CA GLY A 420 -27.19 14.24 5.58
C GLY A 420 -27.99 15.48 5.14
N ARG A 421 -28.89 15.34 4.16
CA ARG A 421 -29.82 16.43 3.75
C ARG A 421 -30.75 16.83 4.90
N ARG A 422 -31.19 15.86 5.71
CA ARG A 422 -31.98 16.13 6.92
C ARG A 422 -31.17 16.92 7.94
N LEU A 423 -29.95 16.51 8.28
CA LEU A 423 -29.08 17.24 9.22
C LEU A 423 -28.83 18.68 8.76
N ARG A 424 -28.62 18.89 7.46
CA ARG A 424 -28.45 20.22 6.88
C ARG A 424 -29.71 21.07 7.05
N THR A 425 -30.88 20.52 6.74
CA THR A 425 -32.18 21.21 6.87
C THR A 425 -32.51 21.57 8.33
N GLU A 426 -32.12 20.71 9.26
CA GLU A 426 -32.26 20.93 10.71
C GLU A 426 -31.23 21.90 11.29
N GLY A 427 -30.27 22.38 10.49
CA GLY A 427 -29.18 23.25 10.96
C GLY A 427 -28.14 22.55 11.84
N ARG A 428 -28.12 21.21 11.83
CA ARG A 428 -27.20 20.37 12.63
C ARG A 428 -25.90 20.02 11.90
N TYR A 429 -25.82 20.31 10.61
CA TYR A 429 -24.59 20.23 9.82
C TYR A 429 -24.39 21.54 9.04
N PRO A 430 -23.19 22.14 9.08
CA PRO A 430 -22.99 23.53 8.62
C PRO A 430 -22.92 23.69 7.10
N LEU A 431 -22.60 22.62 6.36
CA LEU A 431 -22.32 22.68 4.92
C LEU A 431 -23.34 21.94 4.07
N ASP A 432 -23.53 22.41 2.83
CA ASP A 432 -24.17 21.60 1.79
C ASP A 432 -23.16 20.65 1.16
N ILE A 433 -23.54 19.39 1.02
CA ILE A 433 -22.67 18.31 0.55
C ILE A 433 -23.08 17.90 -0.87
N ALA A 434 -22.10 17.59 -1.71
CA ALA A 434 -22.33 17.04 -3.05
C ALA A 434 -22.79 15.56 -2.98
N TRP A 435 -24.00 15.33 -2.48
CA TRP A 435 -24.56 13.99 -2.24
C TRP A 435 -24.70 13.12 -3.49
N ASP A 436 -24.81 13.74 -4.67
CA ASP A 436 -24.84 13.04 -5.96
C ASP A 436 -23.44 12.58 -6.41
N GLY A 437 -22.40 12.91 -5.63
CA GLY A 437 -21.02 12.44 -5.84
C GLY A 437 -20.28 13.16 -6.96
N ILE A 438 -20.74 14.35 -7.38
CA ILE A 438 -20.13 15.11 -8.49
C ILE A 438 -19.83 16.54 -8.05
N LEU A 439 -18.59 16.97 -8.25
CA LEU A 439 -18.16 18.36 -8.28
C LEU A 439 -17.71 18.74 -9.69
N VAL A 440 -17.66 20.03 -10.01
CA VAL A 440 -17.24 20.53 -11.32
C VAL A 440 -16.10 21.53 -11.19
N ASP A 441 -15.27 21.67 -12.20
CA ASP A 441 -14.30 22.76 -12.32
C ASP A 441 -14.92 23.88 -13.18
N ASP A 442 -15.76 24.70 -12.55
CA ASP A 442 -16.47 25.80 -13.18
C ASP A 442 -16.86 26.89 -12.17
N PRO A 443 -16.15 28.04 -12.12
CA PRO A 443 -16.39 29.11 -11.13
C PRO A 443 -17.81 29.66 -11.11
N GLU A 444 -18.59 29.47 -12.17
CA GLU A 444 -19.95 29.98 -12.28
C GLU A 444 -21.00 28.96 -11.82
N HIS A 445 -20.57 27.77 -11.39
CA HIS A 445 -21.46 26.68 -11.00
C HIS A 445 -21.48 26.47 -9.46
N PRO A 446 -22.64 26.22 -8.82
CA PRO A 446 -22.73 25.96 -7.38
C PRO A 446 -21.99 24.71 -6.87
N LEU A 447 -21.56 23.82 -7.78
CA LEU A 447 -20.76 22.62 -7.49
C LEU A 447 -19.27 22.82 -7.80
N ASP A 448 -18.82 24.06 -7.99
CA ASP A 448 -17.42 24.34 -8.27
C ASP A 448 -16.51 23.81 -7.15
N ILE A 449 -15.51 23.02 -7.51
CA ILE A 449 -14.62 22.36 -6.54
C ILE A 449 -13.79 23.36 -5.73
N GLU A 450 -13.32 24.45 -6.35
CA GLU A 450 -12.53 25.47 -5.66
C GLU A 450 -13.41 26.27 -4.70
N GLN A 451 -14.61 26.68 -5.13
CA GLN A 451 -15.57 27.36 -4.25
C GLN A 451 -15.97 26.45 -3.07
N ARG A 452 -16.25 25.18 -3.31
CA ARG A 452 -16.61 24.23 -2.25
C ARG A 452 -15.48 24.05 -1.24
N VAL A 453 -14.22 24.03 -1.68
CA VAL A 453 -13.06 24.03 -0.78
C VAL A 453 -12.99 25.34 0.02
N GLN A 454 -13.23 26.49 -0.62
CA GLN A 454 -13.25 27.79 0.05
C GLN A 454 -14.36 27.87 1.11
N ASP A 455 -15.54 27.29 0.87
CA ASP A 455 -16.63 27.24 1.85
C ASP A 455 -16.22 26.47 3.12
N VAL A 456 -15.45 25.38 2.97
CA VAL A 456 -14.89 24.65 4.12
C VAL A 456 -13.84 25.47 4.85
N LEU A 457 -12.94 26.14 4.11
CA LEU A 457 -11.94 27.04 4.70
C LEU A 457 -12.60 28.17 5.50
N ALA A 458 -13.67 28.77 4.97
CA ALA A 458 -14.43 29.83 5.61
C ALA A 458 -15.08 29.39 6.92
N LEU A 459 -15.56 28.15 6.99
CA LEU A 459 -16.10 27.59 8.22
C LEU A 459 -15.04 27.44 9.32
N ILE A 460 -13.81 27.07 8.96
CA ILE A 460 -12.74 26.79 9.94
C ILE A 460 -11.99 28.07 10.33
N TRP A 461 -11.70 28.95 9.37
CA TRP A 461 -10.79 30.10 9.54
C TRP A 461 -11.45 31.47 9.38
N GLY A 462 -12.73 31.55 9.00
CA GLY A 462 -13.48 32.82 8.92
C GLY A 462 -12.77 33.87 8.06
N ASP A 463 -12.48 35.03 8.65
CA ASP A 463 -11.83 36.16 7.96
C ASP A 463 -10.42 35.86 7.42
N ARG A 464 -9.80 34.74 7.83
CA ARG A 464 -8.47 34.31 7.36
C ARG A 464 -8.51 33.41 6.13
N THR A 465 -9.70 33.11 5.58
CA THR A 465 -9.89 32.18 4.45
C THR A 465 -8.95 32.45 3.28
N ASP A 466 -8.92 33.66 2.76
CA ASP A 466 -8.12 34.00 1.58
C ASP A 466 -6.61 33.87 1.86
N ALA A 467 -6.18 34.23 3.08
CA ALA A 467 -4.78 34.07 3.50
C ALA A 467 -4.40 32.59 3.60
N ILE A 468 -5.23 31.75 4.22
CA ILE A 468 -4.97 30.32 4.36
C ILE A 468 -4.99 29.62 2.99
N GLN A 469 -5.89 30.01 2.09
CA GLN A 469 -5.92 29.49 0.73
C GLN A 469 -4.64 29.88 -0.04
N GLN A 470 -4.18 31.12 0.11
CA GLN A 470 -2.94 31.58 -0.51
C GLN A 470 -1.72 30.82 0.03
N GLU A 471 -1.64 30.63 1.35
CA GLU A 471 -0.59 29.83 1.98
C GLU A 471 -0.63 28.35 1.53
N ALA A 472 -1.82 27.76 1.35
CA ALA A 472 -1.95 26.41 0.82
C ALA A 472 -1.42 26.32 -0.62
N CYS A 473 -1.71 27.32 -1.46
CA CYS A 473 -1.15 27.43 -2.80
C CYS A 473 0.39 27.55 -2.79
N GLU A 474 0.95 28.31 -1.83
CA GLU A 474 2.40 28.45 -1.65
C GLU A 474 3.07 27.12 -1.26
N LEU A 475 2.49 26.37 -0.31
CA LEU A 475 2.98 25.03 0.05
C LEU A 475 2.94 24.07 -1.15
N LEU A 476 1.89 24.17 -1.96
CA LEU A 476 1.70 23.34 -3.16
C LEU A 476 2.55 23.79 -4.37
N GLY A 477 3.17 24.98 -4.30
CA GLY A 477 3.92 25.56 -5.41
C GLY A 477 3.06 25.87 -6.64
N VAL A 478 1.83 26.35 -6.42
CA VAL A 478 0.88 26.75 -7.48
C VAL A 478 0.37 28.18 -7.27
N PRO A 479 -0.09 28.88 -8.33
CA PRO A 479 -0.69 30.20 -8.18
C PRO A 479 -2.09 30.16 -7.57
N THR A 480 -2.89 29.15 -7.89
CA THR A 480 -4.28 28.98 -7.42
C THR A 480 -4.59 27.50 -7.16
N LEU A 481 -5.62 27.22 -6.36
CA LEU A 481 -6.10 25.84 -6.17
C LEU A 481 -6.69 25.28 -7.46
N ARG A 482 -7.32 26.11 -8.30
CA ARG A 482 -7.74 25.68 -9.64
C ARG A 482 -6.60 25.18 -10.51
N ASP A 483 -5.45 25.85 -10.47
CA ASP A 483 -4.25 25.37 -11.16
C ASP A 483 -3.79 24.01 -10.61
N TRP A 484 -3.88 23.81 -9.29
CA TRP A 484 -3.59 22.52 -8.65
C TRP A 484 -4.53 21.40 -9.13
N PHE A 485 -5.84 21.65 -9.25
CA PHE A 485 -6.79 20.67 -9.75
C PHE A 485 -6.58 20.33 -11.24
N ARG A 486 -6.21 21.31 -12.07
CA ARG A 486 -6.02 21.12 -13.52
C ARG A 486 -4.66 20.54 -13.90
N ARG A 487 -3.64 20.72 -13.06
CA ARG A 487 -2.27 20.25 -13.35
C ARG A 487 -2.20 18.73 -13.36
N SER A 488 -1.58 18.15 -14.39
CA SER A 488 -1.42 16.69 -14.49
C SER A 488 -0.60 16.08 -13.34
N ALA A 489 0.37 16.83 -12.81
CA ALA A 489 1.15 16.48 -11.62
C ALA A 489 0.60 17.17 -10.37
N GLY A 490 -0.68 17.57 -10.40
CA GLY A 490 -1.38 18.28 -9.34
C GLY A 490 -2.19 17.35 -8.44
N PHE A 491 -3.39 17.78 -8.07
CA PHE A 491 -4.27 17.11 -7.12
C PHE A 491 -4.46 15.61 -7.39
N PHE A 492 -4.81 15.23 -8.63
CA PHE A 492 -5.08 13.83 -8.94
C PHE A 492 -3.83 12.95 -8.85
N ALA A 493 -2.64 13.48 -9.16
CA ALA A 493 -1.40 12.71 -9.06
C ALA A 493 -1.02 12.43 -7.60
N ASP A 494 -1.18 13.43 -6.72
CA ASP A 494 -1.02 13.26 -5.27
C ASP A 494 -2.05 12.26 -4.73
N HIS A 495 -3.33 12.47 -5.05
CA HIS A 495 -4.42 11.59 -4.65
C HIS A 495 -4.19 10.14 -5.13
N LEU A 496 -3.78 9.94 -6.38
CA LEU A 496 -3.44 8.61 -6.89
C LEU A 496 -2.31 7.97 -6.07
N LYS A 497 -1.24 8.72 -5.75
CA LYS A 497 -0.13 8.23 -4.94
C LYS A 497 -0.58 7.85 -3.53
N ARG A 498 -1.34 8.73 -2.87
CA ARG A 498 -1.81 8.57 -1.48
C ARG A 498 -2.75 7.39 -1.29
N TYR A 499 -3.58 7.11 -2.30
CA TYR A 499 -4.54 6.01 -2.32
C TYR A 499 -4.00 4.78 -3.08
N SER A 500 -2.67 4.64 -3.14
CA SER A 500 -1.99 3.45 -3.67
C SER A 500 -1.14 2.79 -2.58
N LYS A 501 -1.43 1.54 -2.23
CA LYS A 501 -0.67 0.73 -1.26
C LYS A 501 -0.57 -0.72 -1.72
N SER A 502 0.49 -1.46 -1.37
CA SER A 502 0.63 -2.89 -1.73
C SER A 502 0.43 -3.16 -3.23
N ARG A 503 1.01 -2.31 -4.10
CA ARG A 503 0.87 -2.32 -5.58
C ARG A 503 -0.56 -2.13 -6.11
N ARG A 504 -1.51 -1.82 -5.22
CA ARG A 504 -2.90 -1.61 -5.53
C ARG A 504 -3.18 -0.11 -5.61
N GLN A 505 -3.59 0.36 -6.78
CA GLN A 505 -3.91 1.76 -7.03
C GLN A 505 -5.44 1.95 -6.96
N ALA A 506 -5.91 2.74 -5.99
CA ALA A 506 -7.34 2.93 -5.75
C ALA A 506 -7.70 4.40 -5.46
N PRO A 507 -7.42 5.35 -6.38
CA PRO A 507 -7.90 6.73 -6.22
C PRO A 507 -9.43 6.72 -6.13
N ILE A 508 -10.00 7.53 -5.26
CA ILE A 508 -11.46 7.59 -5.03
C ILE A 508 -12.10 8.90 -5.49
N TYR A 509 -11.31 9.91 -5.87
CA TYR A 509 -11.75 11.12 -6.56
C TYR A 509 -11.32 11.08 -8.02
N TRP A 510 -12.30 11.05 -8.91
CA TRP A 510 -12.14 10.65 -10.30
C TRP A 510 -12.36 11.84 -11.23
N PRO A 511 -11.30 12.41 -11.84
CA PRO A 511 -11.46 13.44 -12.85
C PRO A 511 -11.91 12.82 -14.18
N LEU A 512 -13.01 13.34 -14.73
CA LEU A 512 -13.42 13.17 -16.13
C LEU A 512 -13.27 14.52 -16.82
N SER A 513 -12.24 14.64 -17.65
CA SER A 513 -11.77 15.92 -18.17
C SER A 513 -11.99 16.04 -19.67
N THR A 514 -12.11 17.27 -20.15
CA THR A 514 -11.93 17.54 -21.58
C THR A 514 -10.51 17.16 -22.02
N PRO A 515 -10.27 16.88 -23.32
CA PRO A 515 -8.94 16.51 -23.81
C PRO A 515 -7.81 17.50 -23.44
N GLY A 516 -8.10 18.79 -23.32
CA GLY A 516 -7.16 19.82 -22.90
C GLY A 516 -7.11 20.07 -21.39
N GLY A 517 -7.94 19.39 -20.59
CA GLY A 517 -8.02 19.58 -19.13
C GLY A 517 -8.61 20.92 -18.70
N ARG A 518 -9.31 21.63 -19.59
CA ARG A 518 -9.87 22.98 -19.31
C ARG A 518 -11.16 22.96 -18.50
N TYR A 519 -11.87 21.82 -18.53
CA TYR A 519 -13.05 21.56 -17.72
C TYR A 519 -13.00 20.10 -17.26
N SER A 520 -13.33 19.86 -16.00
CA SER A 520 -13.37 18.52 -15.42
C SER A 520 -14.59 18.35 -14.52
N LEU A 521 -15.19 17.17 -14.57
CA LEU A 521 -16.05 16.67 -13.50
C LEU A 521 -15.20 15.86 -12.52
N TRP A 522 -15.47 15.99 -11.23
CA TRP A 522 -14.84 15.21 -10.17
C TRP A 522 -15.86 14.30 -9.53
N LEU A 523 -15.64 12.99 -9.67
CA LEU A 523 -16.57 11.95 -9.27
C LEU A 523 -16.07 11.25 -7.99
N CYS A 524 -16.94 11.06 -7.01
CA CYS A 524 -16.62 10.34 -5.77
C CYS A 524 -17.01 8.87 -5.87
N TYR A 525 -16.03 7.98 -5.87
CA TYR A 525 -16.17 6.53 -6.08
C TYR A 525 -17.25 5.86 -5.20
N HIS A 526 -17.33 6.23 -3.92
CA HIS A 526 -18.31 5.65 -2.99
C HIS A 526 -19.74 6.18 -3.14
N ARG A 527 -19.94 7.24 -3.94
CA ARG A 527 -21.26 7.86 -4.17
C ARG A 527 -21.86 7.46 -5.51
N PHE A 528 -21.26 6.49 -6.20
CA PHE A 528 -21.78 6.04 -7.49
C PHE A 528 -23.13 5.35 -7.38
N SER A 529 -23.98 5.68 -8.33
CA SER A 529 -25.24 5.03 -8.62
C SER A 529 -25.30 4.72 -10.12
N LYS A 530 -26.32 3.96 -10.53
CA LYS A 530 -26.59 3.72 -11.97
C LYS A 530 -26.86 5.01 -12.75
N ASP A 531 -27.23 6.08 -12.04
CA ASP A 531 -27.59 7.37 -12.65
C ASP A 531 -26.42 8.37 -12.67
N SER A 532 -25.29 8.09 -12.01
CA SER A 532 -24.19 9.06 -11.86
C SER A 532 -23.68 9.60 -13.20
N LEU A 533 -23.51 8.76 -14.22
CA LEU A 533 -23.04 9.25 -15.53
C LEU A 533 -24.12 9.99 -16.33
N TYR A 534 -25.40 9.74 -16.07
CA TYR A 534 -26.48 10.55 -16.63
C TYR A 534 -26.51 11.93 -15.98
N ARG A 535 -26.30 12.02 -14.66
CA ARG A 535 -26.13 13.32 -13.97
C ARG A 535 -24.92 14.09 -14.51
N ALA A 536 -23.78 13.40 -14.67
CA ALA A 536 -22.58 13.97 -15.26
C ALA A 536 -22.82 14.51 -16.68
N LEU A 537 -23.55 13.76 -17.50
CA LEU A 537 -23.91 14.17 -18.87
C LEU A 537 -24.79 15.43 -18.88
N GLU A 538 -25.74 15.54 -17.96
CA GLU A 538 -26.59 16.74 -17.83
C GLU A 538 -25.77 17.97 -17.44
N LEU A 539 -24.88 17.86 -16.46
CA LEU A 539 -23.99 18.95 -16.05
C LEU A 539 -23.10 19.43 -17.23
N VAL A 540 -22.57 18.50 -18.03
CA VAL A 540 -21.80 18.86 -19.23
C VAL A 540 -22.69 19.51 -20.28
N GLN A 541 -23.93 19.04 -20.47
CA GLN A 541 -24.88 19.65 -21.41
C GLN A 541 -25.24 21.08 -21.00
N GLU A 542 -25.41 21.33 -19.70
CA GLU A 542 -25.62 22.68 -19.16
C GLU A 542 -24.43 23.59 -19.45
N LYS A 543 -23.20 23.10 -19.23
CA LYS A 543 -21.97 23.84 -19.55
C LYS A 543 -21.84 24.12 -21.04
N VAL A 544 -22.14 23.14 -21.90
CA VAL A 544 -22.16 23.31 -23.37
C VAL A 544 -23.14 24.43 -23.76
N ASN A 545 -24.35 24.43 -23.21
CA ASN A 545 -25.37 25.45 -23.50
C ASN A 545 -24.94 26.84 -23.01
N TYR A 546 -24.22 26.90 -21.88
CA TYR A 546 -23.67 28.15 -21.38
C TYR A 546 -22.58 28.71 -22.29
N GLU A 547 -21.57 27.90 -22.62
CA GLU A 547 -20.43 28.33 -23.45
C GLU A 547 -20.84 28.62 -24.91
N GLU A 548 -21.89 27.96 -25.42
CA GLU A 548 -22.45 28.26 -26.74
C GLU A 548 -23.10 29.65 -26.77
N ARG A 549 -23.86 30.01 -25.73
CA ARG A 549 -24.42 31.38 -25.59
C ARG A 549 -23.31 32.43 -25.50
N LYS A 550 -22.21 32.11 -24.81
CA LYS A 550 -21.03 33.00 -24.72
C LYS A 550 -20.35 33.18 -26.08
N LEU A 551 -20.17 32.09 -26.84
CA LEU A 551 -19.62 32.15 -28.19
C LEU A 551 -20.49 33.01 -29.12
N LEU A 552 -21.82 32.87 -29.04
CA LEU A 552 -22.75 33.70 -29.83
C LEU A 552 -22.62 35.19 -29.51
N ARG A 553 -22.47 35.55 -28.22
CA ARG A 553 -22.24 36.95 -27.80
C ARG A 553 -20.91 37.48 -28.33
N LEU A 554 -19.82 36.74 -28.13
CA LEU A 554 -18.50 37.13 -28.65
C LEU A 554 -18.51 37.32 -30.16
N THR A 555 -19.22 36.44 -30.88
CA THR A 555 -19.35 36.54 -32.35
C THR A 555 -20.14 37.79 -32.76
N ALA A 556 -21.20 38.13 -32.02
CA ALA A 556 -21.97 39.34 -32.27
C ALA A 556 -21.14 40.60 -31.99
N ASP A 557 -20.39 40.63 -30.89
CA ASP A 557 -19.57 41.76 -30.46
C ASP A 557 -18.38 42.02 -31.41
N ALA A 558 -17.75 40.96 -31.93
CA ALA A 558 -16.64 41.06 -32.87
C ALA A 558 -17.05 41.58 -34.28
N GLY A 559 -18.35 41.54 -34.60
CA GLY A 559 -18.90 42.03 -35.86
C GLY A 559 -18.31 41.37 -37.12
N GLY A 560 -18.41 42.06 -38.26
CA GLY A 560 -17.99 41.52 -39.56
C GLY A 560 -16.49 41.61 -39.86
N THR A 561 -15.70 42.30 -39.03
CA THR A 561 -14.25 42.45 -39.25
C THR A 561 -13.49 42.40 -37.92
N PRO A 562 -13.39 41.21 -37.29
CA PRO A 562 -12.82 41.10 -35.95
C PRO A 562 -11.35 41.53 -35.91
N GLY A 563 -10.98 42.27 -34.87
CA GLY A 563 -9.60 42.59 -34.52
C GLY A 563 -8.81 41.34 -34.12
N ALA A 564 -7.48 41.46 -33.97
CA ALA A 564 -6.63 40.31 -33.64
C ALA A 564 -7.00 39.64 -32.31
N ALA A 565 -7.28 40.43 -31.26
CA ALA A 565 -7.68 39.92 -29.95
C ALA A 565 -9.04 39.19 -29.99
N GLU A 566 -10.01 39.73 -30.72
CA GLU A 566 -11.34 39.12 -30.90
C GLU A 566 -11.23 37.79 -31.65
N ARG A 567 -10.39 37.70 -32.69
CA ARG A 567 -10.13 36.43 -33.40
C ARG A 567 -9.53 35.38 -32.49
N THR A 568 -8.57 35.75 -31.64
CA THR A 568 -7.98 34.83 -30.67
C THR A 568 -9.02 34.35 -29.66
N ALA A 569 -9.80 35.27 -29.08
CA ALA A 569 -10.85 34.93 -28.13
C ALA A 569 -11.93 34.01 -28.73
N LEU A 570 -12.36 34.28 -29.97
CA LEU A 570 -13.29 33.40 -30.70
C LEU A 570 -12.69 32.02 -30.95
N ALA A 571 -11.44 31.94 -31.44
CA ALA A 571 -10.79 30.66 -31.69
C ALA A 571 -10.60 29.83 -30.41
N ASP A 572 -10.23 30.47 -29.29
CA ASP A 572 -10.07 29.81 -27.99
C ASP A 572 -11.41 29.27 -27.46
N GLN A 573 -12.49 30.03 -27.66
CA GLN A 573 -13.86 29.64 -27.29
C GLN A 573 -14.40 28.50 -28.18
N GLU A 574 -14.20 28.55 -29.50
CA GLU A 574 -14.55 27.47 -30.43
C GLU A 574 -13.80 26.18 -30.11
N SER A 575 -12.53 26.30 -29.73
CA SER A 575 -11.72 25.19 -29.25
C SER A 575 -12.31 24.58 -27.98
N LEU A 576 -12.75 25.40 -27.01
CA LEU A 576 -13.38 24.92 -25.76
C LEU A 576 -14.67 24.16 -26.06
N MET A 577 -15.50 24.71 -26.96
CA MET A 577 -16.73 24.08 -27.40
C MET A 577 -16.49 22.70 -28.03
N THR A 578 -15.43 22.57 -28.83
CA THR A 578 -15.05 21.28 -29.44
C THR A 578 -14.65 20.26 -28.38
N GLU A 579 -13.88 20.70 -27.39
CA GLU A 579 -13.47 19.89 -26.25
C GLU A 579 -14.65 19.42 -25.37
N LEU A 580 -15.58 20.33 -25.06
CA LEU A 580 -16.78 20.02 -24.26
C LEU A 580 -17.71 19.05 -24.99
N ARG A 581 -17.95 19.25 -26.30
CA ARG A 581 -18.73 18.31 -27.13
C ARG A 581 -18.05 16.95 -27.23
N THR A 582 -16.72 16.91 -27.20
CA THR A 582 -15.96 15.64 -27.15
C THR A 582 -16.25 14.90 -25.84
N LEU A 583 -16.08 15.58 -24.68
CA LEU A 583 -16.39 14.99 -23.37
C LEU A 583 -17.86 14.53 -23.28
N GLN A 584 -18.78 15.36 -23.78
CA GLN A 584 -20.21 15.04 -23.82
C GLN A 584 -20.49 13.76 -24.63
N ALA A 585 -19.89 13.63 -25.82
CA ALA A 585 -20.08 12.46 -26.68
C ALA A 585 -19.49 11.19 -26.05
N GLU A 586 -18.36 11.30 -25.34
CA GLU A 586 -17.78 10.19 -24.59
C GLU A 586 -18.68 9.77 -23.42
N LEU A 587 -19.16 10.71 -22.61
CA LEU A 587 -20.11 10.45 -21.51
C LEU A 587 -21.40 9.80 -22.01
N ALA A 588 -22.01 10.33 -23.08
CA ALA A 588 -23.22 9.77 -23.67
C ALA A 588 -23.03 8.33 -24.16
N ARG A 589 -21.81 7.97 -24.58
CA ARG A 589 -21.47 6.62 -25.02
C ARG A 589 -21.39 5.63 -23.86
N VAL A 590 -20.86 6.06 -22.72
CA VAL A 590 -20.63 5.17 -21.56
C VAL A 590 -21.77 5.16 -20.55
N ALA A 591 -22.60 6.20 -20.48
CA ALA A 591 -23.69 6.29 -19.51
C ALA A 591 -24.65 5.08 -19.55
N PRO A 592 -25.04 4.53 -20.72
CA PRO A 592 -25.89 3.32 -20.76
C PRO A 592 -25.20 2.04 -20.28
N LEU A 593 -23.86 2.02 -20.18
CA LEU A 593 -23.05 0.90 -19.68
C LEU A 593 -22.86 0.96 -18.16
N TRP A 594 -23.25 2.07 -17.53
CA TRP A 594 -22.84 2.38 -16.18
C TRP A 594 -23.63 1.57 -15.15
N ASN A 595 -22.95 0.61 -14.54
CA ASN A 595 -23.47 -0.18 -13.44
C ASN A 595 -22.30 -0.66 -12.57
N PRO A 596 -21.66 0.26 -11.82
CA PRO A 596 -20.44 -0.05 -11.08
C PRO A 596 -20.73 -1.03 -9.94
N ASN A 597 -19.73 -1.87 -9.64
CA ASN A 597 -19.72 -2.74 -8.46
C ASN A 597 -18.39 -2.57 -7.75
N LEU A 598 -18.43 -1.94 -6.57
CA LEU A 598 -17.24 -1.61 -5.77
C LEU A 598 -16.40 -2.86 -5.44
N ASN A 599 -17.02 -4.05 -5.39
CA ASN A 599 -16.31 -5.31 -5.17
C ASN A 599 -15.37 -5.69 -6.32
N ASP A 600 -15.56 -5.17 -7.53
CA ASP A 600 -14.63 -5.37 -8.66
C ASP A 600 -13.34 -4.53 -8.50
N GLY A 601 -13.37 -3.54 -7.61
CA GLY A 601 -12.28 -2.63 -7.33
C GLY A 601 -12.21 -1.42 -8.28
N VAL A 602 -11.50 -0.38 -7.84
CA VAL A 602 -11.43 0.95 -8.49
C VAL A 602 -11.03 0.85 -9.96
N ILE A 603 -9.92 0.18 -10.26
CA ILE A 603 -9.35 0.21 -11.61
C ILE A 603 -10.25 -0.46 -12.67
N LEU A 604 -11.00 -1.50 -12.29
CA LEU A 604 -11.94 -2.16 -13.21
C LEU A 604 -13.19 -1.29 -13.43
N ASN A 605 -13.74 -0.70 -12.37
CA ASN A 605 -14.87 0.23 -12.47
C ASN A 605 -14.51 1.49 -13.28
N TYR A 606 -13.26 1.94 -13.23
CA TYR A 606 -12.79 3.09 -14.02
C TYR A 606 -12.58 2.73 -15.51
N GLY A 607 -12.47 1.43 -15.82
CA GLY A 607 -12.18 0.85 -17.14
C GLY A 607 -12.96 1.50 -18.29
N PRO A 608 -14.31 1.48 -18.28
CA PRO A 608 -15.13 2.07 -19.36
C PRO A 608 -14.85 3.56 -19.62
N LEU A 609 -14.31 4.29 -18.64
CA LEU A 609 -14.12 5.75 -18.68
C LEU A 609 -12.73 6.17 -19.17
N TRP A 610 -11.85 5.23 -19.52
CA TRP A 610 -10.44 5.49 -19.81
C TRP A 610 -10.21 6.61 -20.84
N ARG A 611 -11.14 6.80 -21.78
CA ARG A 611 -11.08 7.83 -22.85
C ARG A 611 -11.22 9.26 -22.34
N MET A 612 -11.70 9.47 -21.12
CA MET A 612 -11.93 10.79 -20.50
C MET A 612 -10.91 11.13 -19.40
N ILE A 613 -9.91 10.27 -19.18
CA ILE A 613 -8.88 10.47 -18.16
C ILE A 613 -7.79 11.38 -18.70
N GLY A 614 -7.59 12.55 -18.07
CA GLY A 614 -6.53 13.50 -18.44
C GLY A 614 -5.13 13.11 -17.96
N HIS A 615 -5.02 12.30 -16.89
CA HIS A 615 -3.74 11.86 -16.34
C HIS A 615 -3.18 10.66 -17.13
N THR A 616 -2.22 10.91 -18.02
CA THR A 616 -1.71 9.92 -18.99
C THR A 616 -1.19 8.61 -18.37
N PRO A 617 -0.37 8.61 -17.29
CA PRO A 617 0.08 7.36 -16.67
C PRO A 617 -1.09 6.49 -16.18
N TRP A 618 -2.07 7.11 -15.51
CA TRP A 618 -3.25 6.41 -15.01
C TRP A 618 -4.15 5.93 -16.15
N GLN A 619 -4.38 6.77 -17.17
CA GLN A 619 -5.13 6.38 -18.37
C GLN A 619 -4.55 5.12 -19.01
N LYS A 620 -3.22 5.01 -19.11
CA LYS A 620 -2.56 3.83 -19.65
C LYS A 620 -2.85 2.59 -18.80
N SER A 621 -2.68 2.67 -17.49
CA SER A 621 -2.98 1.57 -16.56
C SER A 621 -4.45 1.14 -16.62
N VAL A 622 -5.39 2.09 -16.64
CA VAL A 622 -6.83 1.80 -16.76
C VAL A 622 -7.14 1.17 -18.12
N LYS A 623 -6.57 1.67 -19.21
CA LYS A 623 -6.75 1.11 -20.55
C LYS A 623 -6.22 -0.33 -20.63
N GLU A 624 -5.03 -0.60 -20.07
CA GLU A 624 -4.47 -1.96 -20.04
C GLU A 624 -5.41 -2.94 -19.32
N LYS A 625 -5.99 -2.52 -18.18
CA LYS A 625 -6.99 -3.34 -17.47
C LYS A 625 -8.30 -3.47 -18.22
N TRP A 626 -8.76 -2.41 -18.89
CA TRP A 626 -9.94 -2.45 -19.76
C TRP A 626 -9.73 -3.43 -20.93
N ASP A 627 -8.59 -3.37 -21.62
CA ASP A 627 -8.28 -4.28 -22.72
C ASP A 627 -8.23 -5.75 -22.24
N ALA A 628 -7.65 -6.00 -21.06
CA ALA A 628 -7.64 -7.33 -20.44
C ALA A 628 -9.04 -7.82 -20.03
N LEU A 629 -9.92 -6.93 -19.54
CA LEU A 629 -11.34 -7.22 -19.26
C LEU A 629 -12.09 -7.57 -20.55
N VAL A 630 -11.88 -6.80 -21.63
CA VAL A 630 -12.45 -7.07 -22.96
C VAL A 630 -11.98 -8.44 -23.49
N ALA A 631 -10.73 -8.81 -23.22
CA ALA A 631 -10.16 -10.11 -23.59
C ALA A 631 -10.61 -11.29 -22.68
N GLY A 632 -11.43 -11.05 -21.65
CA GLY A 632 -11.96 -12.08 -20.76
C GLY A 632 -11.04 -12.49 -19.60
N GLN A 633 -9.95 -11.76 -19.35
CA GLN A 633 -9.02 -12.10 -18.26
C GLN A 633 -9.58 -11.85 -16.85
N TYR A 634 -10.66 -11.07 -16.76
CA TYR A 634 -11.33 -10.71 -15.51
C TYR A 634 -12.81 -11.11 -15.54
N ASP A 635 -13.15 -12.24 -16.14
CA ASP A 635 -14.54 -12.74 -16.22
C ASP A 635 -15.15 -13.07 -14.83
N TRP A 636 -14.36 -13.02 -13.75
CA TRP A 636 -14.85 -13.04 -12.38
C TRP A 636 -15.51 -11.73 -11.93
N ALA A 637 -15.23 -10.60 -12.59
CA ALA A 637 -15.75 -9.30 -12.22
C ALA A 637 -17.23 -9.17 -12.62
N HIS A 638 -18.03 -8.52 -11.78
CA HIS A 638 -19.44 -8.28 -12.06
C HIS A 638 -19.63 -7.38 -13.29
N LEU A 639 -18.73 -6.44 -13.53
CA LEU A 639 -18.69 -5.65 -14.75
C LEU A 639 -18.53 -6.51 -16.00
N ALA A 640 -17.75 -7.60 -15.95
CA ALA A 640 -17.63 -8.53 -17.08
C ALA A 640 -18.95 -9.25 -17.35
N MET A 641 -19.62 -9.74 -16.29
CA MET A 641 -20.94 -10.37 -16.40
C MET A 641 -22.02 -9.40 -16.91
N HIS A 642 -21.93 -8.13 -16.53
CA HIS A 642 -22.84 -7.08 -17.01
C HIS A 642 -22.66 -6.79 -18.50
N LEU A 643 -21.42 -6.72 -18.98
CA LEU A 643 -21.09 -6.35 -20.35
C LEU A 643 -21.15 -7.51 -21.34
N TRP A 644 -20.76 -8.73 -20.93
CA TRP A 644 -20.66 -9.92 -21.78
C TRP A 644 -21.28 -11.17 -21.12
N PRO A 645 -22.57 -11.17 -20.76
CA PRO A 645 -23.21 -12.33 -20.14
C PRO A 645 -23.12 -13.59 -21.03
N GLU A 646 -23.17 -13.43 -22.37
CA GLU A 646 -23.00 -14.54 -23.32
C GLU A 646 -21.63 -15.20 -23.28
N ARG A 647 -20.60 -14.49 -22.79
CA ARG A 647 -19.25 -15.02 -22.60
C ARG A 647 -19.09 -15.65 -21.23
N VAL A 648 -19.56 -14.96 -20.19
CA VAL A 648 -19.28 -15.32 -18.79
C VAL A 648 -20.16 -16.46 -18.29
N VAL A 649 -21.45 -16.49 -18.63
CA VAL A 649 -22.38 -17.53 -18.14
C VAL A 649 -21.94 -18.94 -18.58
N PRO A 650 -21.56 -19.20 -19.84
CA PRO A 650 -21.09 -20.53 -20.24
C PRO A 650 -19.82 -20.98 -19.50
N GLN A 651 -18.91 -20.05 -19.19
CA GLN A 651 -17.70 -20.39 -18.44
C GLN A 651 -17.99 -20.84 -17.01
N CYS A 652 -19.08 -20.36 -16.39
CA CYS A 652 -19.50 -20.80 -15.06
C CYS A 652 -19.86 -22.31 -15.03
N ALA A 653 -20.23 -22.90 -16.17
CA ALA A 653 -20.47 -24.34 -16.26
C ALA A 653 -19.19 -25.19 -16.17
N THR A 654 -18.04 -24.60 -16.52
CA THR A 654 -16.74 -25.28 -16.56
C THR A 654 -15.78 -24.82 -15.47
N ASP A 655 -15.98 -23.64 -14.92
CA ASP A 655 -15.20 -23.05 -13.83
C ASP A 655 -16.10 -22.71 -12.64
N ARG A 656 -15.97 -23.50 -11.58
CA ARG A 656 -16.72 -23.30 -10.33
C ARG A 656 -16.37 -21.97 -9.66
N SER A 657 -15.14 -21.50 -9.76
CA SER A 657 -14.72 -20.22 -9.17
C SER A 657 -15.44 -19.03 -9.82
N LEU A 658 -15.71 -19.10 -11.13
CA LEU A 658 -16.53 -18.11 -11.82
C LEU A 658 -18.01 -18.27 -11.45
N ALA A 659 -18.52 -19.49 -11.35
CA ALA A 659 -19.89 -19.74 -10.90
C ALA A 659 -20.14 -19.16 -9.49
N ILE A 660 -19.17 -19.28 -8.58
CA ILE A 660 -19.24 -18.70 -7.24
C ILE A 660 -19.30 -17.17 -7.30
N ALA A 661 -18.39 -16.52 -8.06
CA ALA A 661 -18.37 -15.06 -8.18
C ALA A 661 -19.70 -14.47 -8.64
N HIS A 662 -20.43 -15.20 -9.49
CA HIS A 662 -21.67 -14.72 -10.10
C HIS A 662 -22.93 -15.29 -9.46
N GLY A 663 -22.82 -16.01 -8.33
CA GLY A 663 -23.96 -16.63 -7.64
C GLY A 663 -24.66 -17.74 -8.44
N LEU A 664 -23.93 -18.38 -9.37
CA LEU A 664 -24.40 -19.46 -10.24
C LEU A 664 -23.87 -20.84 -9.80
N GLU A 665 -23.21 -20.95 -8.65
CA GLU A 665 -22.68 -22.21 -8.13
C GLU A 665 -23.77 -23.29 -8.05
N ALA A 666 -24.92 -23.00 -7.44
CA ALA A 666 -26.01 -23.97 -7.28
C ALA A 666 -26.70 -24.38 -8.60
N VAL A 667 -26.51 -23.60 -9.67
CA VAL A 667 -27.07 -23.90 -11.00
C VAL A 667 -26.19 -24.88 -11.74
N PHE A 668 -24.87 -24.64 -11.72
CA PHE A 668 -23.92 -25.40 -12.52
C PHE A 668 -23.16 -26.48 -11.75
N TRP A 669 -23.22 -26.47 -10.42
CA TRP A 669 -22.41 -27.34 -9.58
C TRP A 669 -23.22 -27.90 -8.43
N LYS A 670 -22.87 -29.12 -8.03
CA LYS A 670 -23.35 -29.73 -6.79
C LYS A 670 -22.22 -30.40 -6.03
N GLU A 671 -22.35 -30.42 -4.72
CA GLU A 671 -21.52 -31.23 -3.85
C GLU A 671 -22.04 -32.67 -3.86
N GLY A 672 -21.16 -33.64 -4.14
CA GLY A 672 -21.46 -35.06 -4.01
C GLY A 672 -21.29 -35.55 -2.57
N ASP A 673 -21.78 -36.74 -2.28
CA ASP A 673 -21.77 -37.35 -0.93
C ASP A 673 -20.37 -37.53 -0.33
N ASN A 674 -19.32 -37.47 -1.15
CA ASN A 674 -17.92 -37.55 -0.75
C ASN A 674 -17.25 -36.17 -0.55
N GLY A 675 -18.03 -35.09 -0.53
CA GLY A 675 -17.55 -33.70 -0.44
C GLY A 675 -16.89 -33.17 -1.72
N LYS A 676 -16.89 -33.95 -2.82
CA LYS A 676 -16.34 -33.50 -4.11
C LYS A 676 -17.41 -32.78 -4.92
N TRP A 677 -17.01 -31.66 -5.50
CA TRP A 677 -17.85 -30.87 -6.38
C TRP A 677 -17.84 -31.42 -7.79
N MET A 678 -19.03 -31.51 -8.40
CA MET A 678 -19.22 -32.00 -9.76
C MET A 678 -20.05 -31.00 -10.56
N ALA A 679 -19.63 -30.78 -11.81
CA ALA A 679 -20.41 -29.99 -12.76
C ALA A 679 -21.73 -30.71 -13.08
N LEU A 680 -22.81 -29.96 -13.11
CA LEU A 680 -24.13 -30.41 -13.53
C LEU A 680 -24.24 -30.29 -15.05
N THR A 681 -24.89 -31.28 -15.67
CA THR A 681 -25.33 -31.14 -17.06
C THR A 681 -26.56 -30.24 -17.09
N VAL A 682 -26.34 -28.97 -17.42
CA VAL A 682 -27.39 -27.97 -17.56
C VAL A 682 -27.82 -27.90 -19.03
N ALA A 683 -29.12 -27.90 -19.29
CA ALA A 683 -29.64 -27.80 -20.65
C ALA A 683 -29.30 -26.44 -21.28
N GLN A 684 -29.00 -26.41 -22.59
CA GLN A 684 -28.65 -25.16 -23.29
C GLN A 684 -29.74 -24.08 -23.14
N ALA A 685 -31.02 -24.47 -23.13
CA ALA A 685 -32.13 -23.53 -22.94
C ALA A 685 -32.07 -22.79 -21.58
N GLU A 686 -31.53 -23.42 -20.53
CA GLU A 686 -31.34 -22.78 -19.23
C GLU A 686 -30.18 -21.78 -19.27
N VAL A 687 -29.07 -22.14 -19.93
CA VAL A 687 -27.94 -21.24 -20.17
C VAL A 687 -28.41 -20.01 -20.96
N ASP A 688 -29.18 -20.21 -22.02
CA ASP A 688 -29.74 -19.13 -22.84
C ASP A 688 -30.69 -18.24 -22.03
N ARG A 689 -31.49 -18.82 -21.12
CA ARG A 689 -32.35 -18.06 -20.20
C ARG A 689 -31.52 -17.16 -19.28
N LEU A 690 -30.47 -17.69 -18.65
CA LEU A 690 -29.59 -16.94 -17.76
C LEU A 690 -28.87 -15.79 -18.48
N ILE A 691 -28.47 -16.00 -19.73
CA ILE A 691 -27.89 -14.97 -20.60
C ILE A 691 -28.95 -13.89 -20.91
N ALA A 692 -30.17 -14.30 -21.26
CA ALA A 692 -31.25 -13.37 -21.59
C ALA A 692 -31.64 -12.49 -20.38
N GLU A 693 -31.73 -13.06 -19.18
CA GLU A 693 -32.01 -12.35 -17.92
C GLU A 693 -30.98 -11.26 -17.60
N ARG A 694 -29.73 -11.43 -18.07
CA ARG A 694 -28.60 -10.53 -17.79
C ARG A 694 -28.24 -9.64 -18.97
N THR A 695 -28.88 -9.82 -20.12
CA THR A 695 -28.61 -9.05 -21.33
C THR A 695 -29.51 -7.82 -21.39
N SER A 696 -28.91 -6.65 -21.60
CA SER A 696 -29.61 -5.43 -22.00
C SER A 696 -29.21 -5.03 -23.41
N ALA A 697 -30.21 -4.81 -24.29
CA ALA A 697 -29.96 -4.36 -25.66
C ALA A 697 -29.25 -2.99 -25.69
N ALA A 698 -29.68 -2.07 -24.81
CA ALA A 698 -29.06 -0.75 -24.70
C ALA A 698 -27.58 -0.84 -24.26
N VAL A 699 -27.26 -1.76 -23.33
CA VAL A 699 -25.88 -2.00 -22.91
C VAL A 699 -25.06 -2.58 -24.07
N LYS A 700 -25.60 -3.55 -24.81
CA LYS A 700 -24.91 -4.15 -25.97
C LYS A 700 -24.62 -3.14 -27.07
N ASP A 701 -25.58 -2.29 -27.39
CA ASP A 701 -25.42 -1.26 -28.42
C ASP A 701 -24.40 -0.19 -28.00
N ALA A 702 -24.46 0.27 -26.74
CA ALA A 702 -23.49 1.22 -26.19
C ALA A 702 -22.09 0.62 -26.11
N LEU A 703 -21.96 -0.67 -25.78
CA LEU A 703 -20.68 -1.35 -25.65
C LEU A 703 -20.03 -1.50 -27.01
N LYS A 704 -20.80 -1.90 -28.01
CA LYS A 704 -20.35 -1.92 -29.40
C LYS A 704 -19.88 -0.53 -29.84
N SER A 705 -20.68 0.51 -29.56
CA SER A 705 -20.28 1.89 -29.85
C SER A 705 -18.95 2.28 -29.19
N LEU A 706 -18.72 1.88 -27.94
CA LEU A 706 -17.48 2.16 -27.21
C LEU A 706 -16.26 1.43 -27.79
N LEU A 707 -16.42 0.16 -28.18
CA LEU A 707 -15.35 -0.66 -28.74
C LEU A 707 -14.99 -0.23 -30.17
N ASP A 708 -15.98 0.16 -30.97
CA ASP A 708 -15.79 0.59 -32.37
C ASP A 708 -15.32 2.04 -32.48
N ALA A 709 -15.39 2.83 -31.39
CA ALA A 709 -14.99 4.23 -31.40
C ALA A 709 -13.50 4.41 -31.76
N PRO A 710 -13.12 5.40 -32.59
CA PRO A 710 -11.72 5.68 -32.90
C PRO A 710 -10.97 6.10 -31.63
N ALA A 711 -9.65 5.95 -31.59
CA ALA A 711 -8.86 6.40 -30.44
C ALA A 711 -9.14 7.88 -30.12
N PRO A 712 -9.18 8.27 -28.82
CA PRO A 712 -9.45 9.66 -28.45
C PRO A 712 -8.39 10.58 -29.06
N VAL A 713 -8.83 11.73 -29.56
CA VAL A 713 -7.94 12.74 -30.15
C VAL A 713 -7.11 13.35 -29.00
N THR A 714 -5.86 12.93 -28.86
CA THR A 714 -4.96 13.51 -27.87
C THR A 714 -4.51 14.89 -28.35
N GLY A 715 -5.05 15.93 -27.72
CA GLY A 715 -4.72 17.31 -28.03
C GLY A 715 -3.29 17.66 -27.59
N ARG A 716 -2.28 17.33 -28.40
CA ARG A 716 -0.96 18.00 -28.41
C ARG A 716 -0.22 17.71 -29.71
N GLY A 717 -0.35 18.65 -30.65
CA GLY A 717 0.29 18.55 -31.97
C GLY A 717 0.12 19.81 -32.81
N GLY A 718 0.22 21.01 -32.21
CA GLY A 718 0.33 22.27 -32.93
C GLY A 718 1.70 22.44 -33.60
N GLY A 719 2.13 21.47 -34.40
CA GLY A 719 3.30 21.56 -35.26
C GLY A 719 2.96 22.38 -36.50
N ARG A 720 3.42 23.64 -36.51
CA ARG A 720 3.37 24.57 -37.63
C ARG A 720 3.83 23.85 -38.92
N LYS A 721 2.92 23.61 -39.87
CA LYS A 721 3.26 23.06 -41.20
C LYS A 721 4.20 24.04 -41.93
N SER A 722 5.50 23.74 -41.96
CA SER A 722 6.42 24.38 -42.91
C SER A 722 6.39 23.61 -44.23
N SER A 723 6.04 24.32 -45.29
CA SER A 723 5.99 23.86 -46.68
C SER A 723 7.35 23.35 -47.20
N GLY A 724 7.35 22.11 -47.68
CA GLY A 724 8.03 21.60 -48.89
C GLY A 724 9.49 21.98 -49.19
N ARG A 725 10.38 20.97 -49.15
CA ARG A 725 11.37 20.74 -50.22
C ARG A 725 11.80 19.27 -50.27
N ALA A 726 11.80 18.71 -51.48
CA ALA A 726 12.01 17.29 -51.80
C ALA A 726 13.45 16.80 -51.54
N PRO A 727 13.68 15.50 -51.25
CA PRO A 727 15.01 14.94 -51.10
C PRO A 727 15.56 14.46 -52.45
N VAL A 728 16.78 14.88 -52.78
CA VAL A 728 17.55 14.37 -53.92
C VAL A 728 18.31 13.12 -53.47
N ARG A 729 18.09 12.01 -54.19
CA ARG A 729 18.89 10.78 -54.13
C ARG A 729 20.29 11.00 -54.67
N ARG A 730 21.32 10.42 -54.04
CA ARG A 730 22.50 9.87 -54.74
C ARG A 730 23.07 8.66 -54.00
N ALA A 731 23.62 7.77 -54.82
CA ALA A 731 23.95 6.36 -54.59
C ALA A 731 25.41 6.16 -54.10
N PRO A 732 25.87 4.91 -53.85
CA PRO A 732 26.92 4.57 -52.89
C PRO A 732 28.32 4.46 -53.50
N THR A 733 29.36 4.52 -52.65
CA THR A 733 30.72 4.06 -52.97
C THR A 733 31.38 3.43 -51.73
N VAL A 734 32.06 2.30 -51.94
CA VAL A 734 32.84 1.51 -50.97
C VAL A 734 34.35 1.77 -51.24
N PRO A 735 35.33 1.20 -50.49
CA PRO A 735 36.15 1.86 -49.46
C PRO A 735 37.66 1.94 -49.82
N ARG A 736 38.49 2.62 -49.00
CA ARG A 736 39.86 2.15 -48.65
C ARG A 736 40.63 3.00 -47.62
N SER A 737 41.32 2.24 -46.75
CA SER A 737 42.65 2.39 -46.11
C SER A 737 42.97 3.52 -45.11
N ASP A 738 43.39 3.05 -43.92
CA ASP A 738 44.51 3.44 -43.03
C ASP A 738 44.54 4.89 -42.49
N ASN A 739 44.89 5.21 -41.24
CA ASN A 739 45.85 4.60 -40.33
C ASN A 739 45.71 5.20 -38.90
N ALA A 740 46.27 4.49 -37.89
CA ALA A 740 46.79 4.94 -36.59
C ALA A 740 45.84 5.28 -35.40
N GLY A 741 45.94 4.47 -34.32
CA GLY A 741 45.38 4.66 -32.96
C GLY A 741 46.27 5.55 -32.03
N PRO A 742 46.32 5.37 -30.69
CA PRO A 742 45.84 4.24 -29.85
C PRO A 742 45.19 4.60 -28.46
N GLY A 743 44.76 3.55 -27.72
CA GLY A 743 44.65 3.51 -26.24
C GLY A 743 43.29 3.04 -25.70
N SER A 744 42.92 1.75 -25.69
CA SER A 744 43.29 0.60 -24.83
C SER A 744 42.72 0.59 -23.40
N SER A 745 41.64 -0.18 -23.19
CA SER A 745 41.24 -0.81 -21.91
C SER A 745 41.78 -2.26 -21.85
N PRO A 746 42.19 -2.80 -20.69
CA PRO A 746 42.49 -4.22 -20.58
C PRO A 746 41.31 -5.02 -20.01
N ALA A 747 41.08 -6.17 -20.63
CA ALA A 747 40.28 -7.27 -20.11
C ALA A 747 41.11 -8.11 -19.12
N THR A 748 40.49 -8.55 -18.04
CA THR A 748 41.08 -9.48 -17.06
C THR A 748 40.88 -10.93 -17.52
N GLY A 749 41.99 -11.60 -17.86
CA GLY A 749 42.05 -13.03 -18.13
C GLY A 749 42.20 -13.87 -16.85
N SER A 750 41.70 -15.11 -16.90
CA SER A 750 41.89 -16.13 -15.87
C SER A 750 43.36 -16.59 -15.84
N VAL A 751 43.99 -16.55 -14.67
CA VAL A 751 45.33 -17.11 -14.44
C VAL A 751 45.18 -18.47 -13.74
N ALA A 752 45.74 -19.51 -14.34
CA ALA A 752 45.86 -20.83 -13.71
C ALA A 752 46.94 -20.81 -12.62
N PRO A 753 46.79 -21.56 -11.51
CA PRO A 753 47.71 -21.52 -10.38
C PRO A 753 49.07 -22.17 -10.69
N ASP A 754 50.11 -21.59 -10.07
CA ASP A 754 51.52 -21.99 -10.17
C ASP A 754 51.74 -23.44 -9.69
N PRO A 755 52.32 -24.33 -10.52
CA PRO A 755 52.61 -25.73 -10.17
C PRO A 755 53.49 -25.90 -8.93
N VAL A 756 54.31 -24.90 -8.58
CA VAL A 756 55.21 -24.94 -7.42
C VAL A 756 54.43 -24.80 -6.09
N MET A 757 53.34 -24.04 -6.08
CA MET A 757 52.44 -23.89 -4.93
C MET A 757 51.63 -25.16 -4.67
N LEU A 758 51.27 -25.90 -5.72
CA LEU A 758 50.49 -27.13 -5.59
C LEU A 758 51.29 -28.29 -4.98
N ASP A 759 52.60 -28.32 -5.23
CA ASP A 759 53.51 -29.34 -4.69
C ASP A 759 53.88 -29.06 -3.22
N ALA A 760 54.00 -27.78 -2.84
CA ALA A 760 54.21 -27.36 -1.45
C ALA A 760 53.01 -27.74 -0.55
N VAL A 761 51.78 -27.61 -1.07
CA VAL A 761 50.55 -28.00 -0.35
C VAL A 761 50.45 -29.53 -0.18
N LYS A 762 50.85 -30.31 -1.20
CA LYS A 762 50.85 -31.78 -1.10
C LYS A 762 51.88 -32.32 -0.11
N GLN A 763 53.06 -31.69 -0.04
CA GLN A 763 54.09 -32.07 0.94
C GLN A 763 53.70 -31.72 2.38
N ALA A 764 52.99 -30.59 2.59
CA ALA A 764 52.47 -30.21 3.90
C ALA A 764 51.38 -31.18 4.42
N ILE A 765 50.53 -31.69 3.52
CA ILE A 765 49.48 -32.67 3.85
C ILE A 765 50.09 -34.04 4.18
N ALA A 766 51.14 -34.46 3.48
CA ALA A 766 51.82 -35.73 3.74
C ALA A 766 52.58 -35.73 5.09
N ALA A 767 53.08 -34.58 5.54
CA ALA A 767 53.76 -34.44 6.84
C ALA A 767 52.80 -34.51 8.04
N ALA A 768 51.51 -34.21 7.85
CA ALA A 768 50.50 -34.21 8.91
C ALA A 768 49.84 -35.59 9.16
N ALA A 769 50.01 -36.56 8.24
CA ALA A 769 49.30 -37.84 8.27
C ALA A 769 50.12 -39.02 8.85
N GLY A 770 51.32 -38.80 9.36
CA GLY A 770 52.20 -39.85 9.89
C GLY A 770 52.12 -40.00 11.41
N GLY A 771 51.20 -40.82 11.92
CA GLY A 771 51.12 -41.09 13.37
C GLY A 771 50.22 -42.25 13.79
N THR A 772 50.83 -43.44 13.92
CA THR A 772 50.42 -44.67 14.65
C THR A 772 49.39 -45.63 14.03
N SER A 773 49.88 -46.85 13.82
CA SER A 773 49.18 -48.08 13.44
C SER A 773 48.77 -48.91 14.67
N LYS A 774 47.82 -49.85 14.49
CA LYS A 774 47.73 -51.22 15.05
C LYS A 774 46.47 -51.89 14.43
N SER A 775 46.59 -52.92 13.58
CA SER A 775 46.56 -54.39 13.89
C SER A 775 45.41 -54.74 14.83
N GLU A 776 44.42 -55.58 14.53
CA GLU A 776 44.23 -56.73 13.62
C GLU A 776 42.85 -56.67 12.95
#